data_AF-A0A8C2BJT2-F1
#
_entry.id   AF-A0A8C2BJT2-F1
#
_cell.length_a   1.000
_cell.length_b   1.000
_cell.length_c   1.000
_cell.angle_alpha   90.00
_cell.angle_beta   90.00
_cell.angle_gamma   90.00
#
_symmetry.space_group_name_H-M   'P 1'
#
loop_
_entity.id
_entity.type
_entity.pdbx_description
1 polymer ?
#
loop_
_entity_poly.entity_id
_entity_poly.type
_entity_poly.pdbx_seq_one_letter_code
_entity_poly.pdbx_strand_id
1 'polypeptide(L)'
;MPAPIRLRELIRTIRTARTQAEEREMIQKECAAIRSSFREEDNTYRCRNVAKLLYMHMLGYPAHFGQLECLKLIASQKFTDKRIGYLGAMLLLDERQDVHLLMTNCIKNDLNHSTQYVQGLALCTLGCMGSSEMCRDLAGEVEKLLKTSNSYLRKKAALCAVHVIRKVPELMEMFLPATKNLLSEKNHGVLHTSVVLLTEMCERSPDMLSHFRKLVPQLVRILKNLIMSGYSPEHDVSGISDPFLQVRILRLLRILGKGDDDSSEAMNDILAQVATNTETSKNVGNAILYETVLTIMDIKSESGLRVLAINILGRFLLNNDKNIRYVALTSLLKTVQTDHNAVQRHRSTIVDCLKDLDVSIKRRAMELSFALVNGNNIRGMMKELLYFLDSCDPDFKADCASGIFLAAEKYAPSKRWHIDTIMRVLTTAGSYVRDDSVPNLIQLITNSVEMHAYTVQRLYKALLDDISQQPLVQVASWCIGEYGDLLVSGQCEEEEPIQVSEDEVLDVLEGLLVSNLSTPVTRGYSLTAIMKLSTRFSSLNRIKKVVSIYGSSIDVELQQRAVEYNALFKKYDHMRPALLERMPIMEKTIFSGDGIFTVCLWSVFPVLQANDLLDLLGGNDVVPIIQTTVPTKPASAGGELLDLLGDLSLTVIPPMTAYNKNGLIIEFTFERSNPNPNIAVITIHATNSTEADMTEFVFQAAVPKVCSFPSCILINLLFMSWCIGT
;
A
#
# COMPACT_ATOMS: atom_id res chain seq x y z
N MET A 1 -34.34 32.95 -29.03
CA MET A 1 -34.63 32.59 -27.62
C MET A 1 -34.23 33.77 -26.71
N PRO A 2 -34.84 33.94 -25.52
CA PRO A 2 -34.34 34.91 -24.54
C PRO A 2 -32.90 34.58 -24.16
N ALA A 3 -32.11 35.61 -23.83
CA ALA A 3 -30.70 35.45 -23.52
C ALA A 3 -30.49 34.46 -22.36
N PRO A 4 -29.56 33.48 -22.48
CA PRO A 4 -29.28 32.54 -21.39
C PRO A 4 -28.85 33.28 -20.13
N ILE A 5 -29.40 32.84 -18.98
CA ILE A 5 -29.12 33.45 -17.67
C ILE A 5 -27.62 33.42 -17.36
N ARG A 6 -27.17 34.39 -16.55
CA ARG A 6 -25.78 34.51 -16.10
C ARG A 6 -25.48 33.50 -14.99
N LEU A 7 -24.21 33.14 -14.83
CA LEU A 7 -23.75 32.21 -13.79
C LEU A 7 -24.23 32.59 -12.38
N ARG A 8 -24.12 33.85 -11.99
CA ARG A 8 -24.55 34.30 -10.66
C ARG A 8 -26.05 34.14 -10.42
N GLU A 9 -26.86 34.21 -11.46
CA GLU A 9 -28.31 34.03 -11.35
C GLU A 9 -28.67 32.56 -11.19
N LEU A 10 -27.96 31.66 -11.90
CA LEU A 10 -28.08 30.22 -11.66
C LEU A 10 -27.69 29.89 -10.21
N ILE A 11 -26.54 30.38 -9.73
CA ILE A 11 -26.09 30.15 -8.35
C ILE A 11 -27.14 30.66 -7.36
N ARG A 12 -27.74 31.83 -7.60
CA ARG A 12 -28.82 32.35 -6.75
C ARG A 12 -30.02 31.41 -6.75
N THR A 13 -30.44 30.93 -7.92
CA THR A 13 -31.58 30.01 -8.07
C THR A 13 -31.33 28.69 -7.35
N ILE A 14 -30.15 28.09 -7.53
CA ILE A 14 -29.76 26.86 -6.84
C ILE A 14 -29.73 27.06 -5.32
N ARG A 15 -29.25 28.22 -4.84
CA ARG A 15 -29.29 28.56 -3.41
C ARG A 15 -30.70 28.78 -2.84
N THR A 16 -31.72 28.94 -3.69
CA THR A 16 -33.12 29.02 -3.23
C THR A 16 -33.79 27.65 -3.12
N ALA A 17 -33.19 26.59 -3.67
CA ALA A 17 -33.70 25.23 -3.54
C ALA A 17 -33.70 24.81 -2.07
N ARG A 18 -34.82 24.22 -1.61
CA ARG A 18 -35.01 23.77 -0.23
C ARG A 18 -34.66 22.29 -0.05
N THR A 19 -34.75 21.52 -1.12
CA THR A 19 -34.49 20.09 -1.13
C THR A 19 -33.53 19.72 -2.26
N GLN A 20 -32.78 18.62 -2.10
CA GLN A 20 -31.89 18.12 -3.14
C GLN A 20 -32.66 17.69 -4.41
N ALA A 21 -33.92 17.26 -4.27
CA ALA A 21 -34.78 16.92 -5.41
C ALA A 21 -35.14 18.18 -6.22
N GLU A 22 -35.56 19.26 -5.54
CA GLU A 22 -35.83 20.56 -6.15
C GLU A 22 -34.55 21.13 -6.81
N GLU A 23 -33.41 21.01 -6.16
CA GLU A 23 -32.11 21.38 -6.73
C GLU A 23 -31.85 20.62 -8.03
N ARG A 24 -32.04 19.30 -8.03
CA ARG A 24 -31.86 18.44 -9.20
C ARG A 24 -32.80 18.84 -10.35
N GLU A 25 -34.05 19.19 -10.07
CA GLU A 25 -35.00 19.69 -11.08
C GLU A 25 -34.53 21.01 -11.70
N MET A 26 -34.07 21.96 -10.88
CA MET A 26 -33.52 23.23 -11.34
C MET A 26 -32.27 23.03 -12.21
N ILE A 27 -31.38 22.13 -11.81
CA ILE A 27 -30.16 21.78 -12.56
C ILE A 27 -30.54 21.11 -13.89
N GLN A 28 -31.48 20.16 -13.90
CA GLN A 28 -31.92 19.50 -15.13
C GLN A 28 -32.55 20.47 -16.12
N LYS A 29 -33.37 21.42 -15.63
CA LYS A 29 -33.99 22.48 -16.43
C LYS A 29 -32.92 23.36 -17.10
N GLU A 30 -31.92 23.80 -16.35
CA GLU A 30 -30.85 24.64 -16.89
C GLU A 30 -29.90 23.83 -17.79
N CYS A 31 -29.58 22.58 -17.46
CA CYS A 31 -28.81 21.66 -18.30
C CYS A 31 -29.49 21.45 -19.67
N ALA A 32 -30.82 21.33 -19.70
CA ALA A 32 -31.57 21.20 -20.95
C ALA A 32 -31.43 22.45 -21.82
N ALA A 33 -31.48 23.65 -21.22
CA ALA A 33 -31.24 24.91 -21.93
C ALA A 33 -29.79 25.01 -22.45
N ILE A 34 -28.80 24.58 -21.66
CA ILE A 34 -27.39 24.55 -22.05
C ILE A 34 -27.18 23.59 -23.24
N ARG A 35 -27.72 22.37 -23.19
CA ARG A 35 -27.62 21.41 -24.30
C ARG A 35 -28.25 21.93 -25.58
N SER A 36 -29.40 22.59 -25.47
CA SER A 36 -30.07 23.21 -26.62
C SER A 36 -29.21 24.31 -27.22
N SER A 37 -28.61 25.17 -26.39
CA SER A 37 -27.71 26.24 -26.84
C SER A 37 -26.40 25.72 -27.44
N PHE A 38 -25.85 24.60 -26.95
CA PHE A 38 -24.68 23.96 -27.57
C PHE A 38 -25.00 23.40 -28.96
N ARG A 39 -26.21 22.87 -29.15
CA ARG A 39 -26.67 22.40 -30.46
C ARG A 39 -26.81 23.53 -31.49
N GLU A 40 -27.07 24.75 -31.02
CA GLU A 40 -27.15 25.97 -31.85
C GLU A 40 -25.77 26.55 -32.23
N GLU A 41 -24.66 25.97 -31.72
CA GLU A 41 -23.28 26.42 -31.97
C GLU A 41 -23.03 27.90 -31.62
N ASP A 42 -23.69 28.34 -30.55
CA ASP A 42 -23.87 29.75 -30.24
C ASP A 42 -22.63 30.37 -29.58
N ASN A 43 -21.76 31.01 -30.38
CA ASN A 43 -20.47 31.57 -29.95
C ASN A 43 -20.59 32.69 -28.89
N THR A 44 -21.75 33.35 -28.79
CA THR A 44 -21.95 34.49 -27.89
C THR A 44 -22.13 34.07 -26.43
N TYR A 45 -22.80 32.94 -26.19
CA TYR A 45 -23.18 32.48 -24.86
C TYR A 45 -22.48 31.19 -24.42
N ARG A 46 -21.66 30.57 -25.29
CA ARG A 46 -20.87 29.38 -24.94
C ARG A 46 -20.06 29.58 -23.66
N CYS A 47 -19.38 30.71 -23.50
CA CYS A 47 -18.57 31.01 -22.31
C CYS A 47 -19.37 30.97 -21.00
N ARG A 48 -20.57 31.58 -20.95
CA ARG A 48 -21.42 31.55 -19.74
C ARG A 48 -22.06 30.19 -19.52
N ASN A 49 -22.40 29.47 -20.60
CA ASN A 49 -23.04 28.16 -20.53
C ASN A 49 -22.06 27.11 -20.02
N VAL A 50 -20.81 27.11 -20.51
CA VAL A 50 -19.74 26.29 -19.96
C VAL A 50 -19.45 26.67 -18.52
N ALA A 51 -19.37 27.96 -18.16
CA ALA A 51 -19.15 28.35 -16.77
C ALA A 51 -20.27 27.87 -15.82
N LYS A 52 -21.55 27.91 -16.25
CA LYS A 52 -22.68 27.31 -15.52
C LYS A 52 -22.52 25.80 -15.39
N LEU A 53 -22.14 25.13 -16.49
CA LEU A 53 -21.92 23.69 -16.49
C LEU A 53 -20.79 23.27 -15.55
N LEU A 54 -19.68 24.03 -15.49
CA LEU A 54 -18.58 23.78 -14.54
C LEU A 54 -19.04 23.92 -13.08
N TYR A 55 -19.92 24.89 -12.80
CA TYR A 55 -20.51 25.01 -11.46
C TYR A 55 -21.39 23.80 -11.12
N MET A 56 -22.19 23.31 -12.07
CA MET A 56 -22.99 22.08 -11.87
C MET A 56 -22.10 20.85 -11.69
N HIS A 57 -20.99 20.77 -12.41
CA HIS A 57 -20.01 19.69 -12.25
C HIS A 57 -19.38 19.71 -10.85
N MET A 58 -19.06 20.90 -10.32
CA MET A 58 -18.57 21.07 -8.95
C MET A 58 -19.60 20.62 -7.89
N LEU A 59 -20.90 20.71 -8.19
CA LEU A 59 -21.97 20.16 -7.34
C LEU A 59 -22.14 18.63 -7.48
N GLY A 60 -21.40 17.98 -8.39
CA GLY A 60 -21.44 16.54 -8.61
C GLY A 60 -22.37 16.08 -9.74
N TYR A 61 -22.96 16.99 -10.51
CA TYR A 61 -23.83 16.62 -11.64
C TYR A 61 -23.04 16.28 -12.91
N PRO A 62 -23.59 15.41 -13.79
CA PRO A 62 -22.91 14.98 -15.01
C PRO A 62 -22.77 16.11 -16.03
N ALA A 63 -21.55 16.32 -16.52
CA ALA A 63 -21.19 17.41 -17.44
C ALA A 63 -20.41 16.96 -18.70
N HIS A 64 -20.43 15.65 -19.02
CA HIS A 64 -19.68 15.04 -20.13
C HIS A 64 -19.92 15.74 -21.48
N PHE A 65 -21.16 16.15 -21.76
CA PHE A 65 -21.53 16.78 -23.03
C PHE A 65 -20.87 18.16 -23.27
N GLY A 66 -20.29 18.78 -22.25
CA GLY A 66 -19.60 20.07 -22.36
C GLY A 66 -18.10 19.98 -22.68
N GLN A 67 -17.52 18.78 -22.72
CA GLN A 67 -16.07 18.60 -22.91
C GLN A 67 -15.57 19.17 -24.24
N LEU A 68 -16.25 18.87 -25.35
CA LEU A 68 -15.91 19.41 -26.68
C LEU A 68 -16.13 20.93 -26.76
N GLU A 69 -17.10 21.46 -26.03
CA GLU A 69 -17.35 22.91 -25.98
C GLU A 69 -16.22 23.66 -25.27
N CYS A 70 -15.55 23.04 -24.30
CA CYS A 70 -14.33 23.59 -23.71
C CYS A 70 -13.20 23.70 -24.74
N LEU A 71 -13.02 22.72 -25.62
CA LEU A 71 -12.03 22.78 -26.70
C LEU A 71 -12.33 23.90 -27.68
N LYS A 72 -13.60 24.08 -28.05
CA LYS A 72 -14.03 25.20 -28.90
C LYS A 72 -13.74 26.56 -28.24
N LEU A 73 -13.92 26.67 -26.92
CA LEU A 73 -13.55 27.87 -26.17
C LEU A 73 -12.04 28.11 -26.11
N ILE A 74 -11.24 27.05 -26.02
CA ILE A 74 -9.78 27.15 -26.08
C ILE A 74 -9.34 27.63 -27.47
N ALA A 75 -9.96 27.14 -28.54
CA ALA A 75 -9.68 27.59 -29.90
C ALA A 75 -10.18 29.03 -30.20
N SER A 76 -10.99 29.65 -29.34
CA SER A 76 -11.47 31.03 -29.50
C SER A 76 -10.34 32.05 -29.43
N GLN A 77 -10.50 33.20 -30.10
CA GLN A 77 -9.53 34.31 -30.04
C GLN A 77 -9.75 35.21 -28.81
N LYS A 78 -10.94 35.16 -28.18
CA LYS A 78 -11.24 36.01 -27.02
C LYS A 78 -10.57 35.45 -25.77
N PHE A 79 -9.84 36.30 -25.05
CA PHE A 79 -9.18 35.92 -23.80
C PHE A 79 -10.14 35.33 -22.76
N THR A 80 -11.35 35.89 -22.63
CA THR A 80 -12.37 35.40 -21.68
C THR A 80 -12.82 33.98 -22.01
N ASP A 81 -12.98 33.67 -23.29
CA ASP A 81 -13.37 32.33 -23.76
C ASP A 81 -12.25 31.33 -23.49
N LYS A 82 -11.00 31.67 -23.88
CA LYS A 82 -9.82 30.85 -23.57
C LYS A 82 -9.69 30.58 -22.08
N ARG A 83 -9.90 31.60 -21.23
CA ARG A 83 -9.81 31.46 -19.76
C ARG A 83 -10.82 30.45 -19.22
N ILE A 84 -12.08 30.49 -19.68
CA ILE A 84 -13.09 29.52 -19.25
C ILE A 84 -12.87 28.16 -19.91
N GLY A 85 -12.42 28.12 -21.17
CA GLY A 85 -12.08 26.90 -21.89
C GLY A 85 -10.97 26.12 -21.21
N TYR A 86 -9.85 26.76 -20.87
CA TYR A 86 -8.74 26.15 -20.15
C TYR A 86 -9.11 25.72 -18.72
N LEU A 87 -9.94 26.50 -18.02
CA LEU A 87 -10.47 26.08 -16.71
C LEU A 87 -11.34 24.82 -16.85
N GLY A 88 -12.22 24.79 -17.84
CA GLY A 88 -13.08 23.64 -18.10
C GLY A 88 -12.30 22.41 -18.55
N ALA A 89 -11.22 22.60 -19.33
CA ALA A 89 -10.30 21.53 -19.69
C ALA A 89 -9.66 20.88 -18.46
N MET A 90 -9.19 21.68 -17.48
CA MET A 90 -8.60 21.14 -16.25
C MET A 90 -9.59 20.41 -15.34
N LEU A 91 -10.89 20.68 -15.46
CA LEU A 91 -11.92 20.09 -14.60
C LEU A 91 -12.65 18.91 -15.26
N LEU A 92 -12.97 19.01 -16.55
CA LEU A 92 -13.84 18.05 -17.25
C LEU A 92 -13.07 17.03 -18.08
N LEU A 93 -11.82 17.30 -18.45
CA LEU A 93 -11.01 16.39 -19.24
C LEU A 93 -10.06 15.61 -18.33
N ASP A 94 -10.06 14.30 -18.50
CA ASP A 94 -9.15 13.36 -17.87
C ASP A 94 -8.26 12.68 -18.91
N GLU A 95 -7.25 11.94 -18.45
CA GLU A 95 -6.32 11.23 -19.34
C GLU A 95 -7.00 10.10 -20.13
N ARG A 96 -8.19 9.67 -19.71
CA ARG A 96 -8.94 8.58 -20.35
C ARG A 96 -9.65 9.01 -21.63
N GLN A 97 -9.86 10.32 -21.83
CA GLN A 97 -10.58 10.83 -22.98
C GLN A 97 -9.66 11.11 -24.17
N ASP A 98 -9.95 10.56 -25.35
CA ASP A 98 -9.12 10.67 -26.57
C ASP A 98 -9.11 12.06 -27.25
N VAL A 99 -9.41 13.15 -26.54
CA VAL A 99 -9.39 14.50 -27.10
C VAL A 99 -8.02 15.20 -27.00
N HIS A 100 -6.98 14.45 -26.61
CA HIS A 100 -5.63 14.96 -26.35
C HIS A 100 -4.99 15.62 -27.57
N LEU A 101 -5.15 15.06 -28.78
CA LEU A 101 -4.56 15.61 -30.00
C LEU A 101 -5.03 17.05 -30.31
N LEU A 102 -6.33 17.31 -30.15
CA LEU A 102 -6.90 18.63 -30.37
C LEU A 102 -6.38 19.64 -29.35
N MET A 103 -6.23 19.19 -28.09
CA MET A 103 -5.67 20.00 -27.02
C MET A 103 -4.20 20.33 -27.27
N THR A 104 -3.38 19.35 -27.68
CA THR A 104 -1.95 19.56 -27.97
C THR A 104 -1.74 20.65 -29.00
N ASN A 105 -2.51 20.63 -30.10
CA ASN A 105 -2.40 21.65 -31.14
C ASN A 105 -2.81 23.04 -30.62
N CYS A 106 -3.94 23.12 -29.89
CA CYS A 106 -4.39 24.39 -29.32
C CYS A 106 -3.39 24.98 -28.32
N ILE A 107 -2.82 24.14 -27.45
CA ILE A 107 -1.80 24.55 -26.48
C ILE A 107 -0.54 25.00 -27.22
N LYS A 108 -0.07 24.26 -28.23
CA LYS A 108 1.13 24.64 -29.01
C LYS A 108 1.00 26.04 -29.64
N ASN A 109 -0.17 26.33 -30.19
CA ASN A 109 -0.48 27.65 -30.76
C ASN A 109 -0.52 28.73 -29.67
N ASP A 110 -1.15 28.44 -28.54
CA ASP A 110 -1.29 29.38 -27.43
C ASP A 110 0.00 29.61 -26.63
N LEU A 111 0.94 28.65 -26.62
CA LEU A 111 2.30 28.82 -26.07
C LEU A 111 3.12 29.81 -26.90
N ASN A 112 2.84 29.97 -28.18
CA ASN A 112 3.49 30.95 -29.06
C ASN A 112 2.66 32.24 -29.25
N HIS A 113 1.59 32.43 -28.46
CA HIS A 113 0.73 33.61 -28.55
C HIS A 113 1.42 34.89 -28.06
N SER A 114 1.09 36.04 -28.65
CA SER A 114 1.70 37.35 -28.33
C SER A 114 1.49 37.80 -26.88
N THR A 115 0.35 37.43 -26.30
CA THR A 115 -0.05 37.81 -24.94
C THR A 115 0.44 36.79 -23.92
N GLN A 116 1.28 37.23 -22.98
CA GLN A 116 1.83 36.41 -21.89
C GLN A 116 0.77 35.71 -21.03
N TYR A 117 -0.43 36.29 -20.87
CA TYR A 117 -1.50 35.66 -20.09
C TYR A 117 -2.11 34.45 -20.78
N VAL A 118 -2.15 34.42 -22.12
CA VAL A 118 -2.62 33.27 -22.90
C VAL A 118 -1.61 32.13 -22.80
N GLN A 119 -0.33 32.44 -23.00
CA GLN A 119 0.78 31.50 -22.76
C GLN A 119 0.74 30.97 -21.32
N GLY A 120 0.43 31.85 -20.36
CA GLY A 120 0.29 31.49 -18.96
C GLY A 120 -0.91 30.58 -18.63
N LEU A 121 -1.98 30.59 -19.43
CA LEU A 121 -3.11 29.65 -19.33
C LEU A 121 -2.74 28.29 -19.94
N ALA A 122 -2.07 28.31 -21.09
CA ALA A 122 -1.57 27.11 -21.76
C ALA A 122 -0.57 26.35 -20.88
N LEU A 123 0.43 27.03 -20.32
CA LEU A 123 1.39 26.46 -19.36
C LEU A 123 0.72 25.96 -18.07
N CYS A 124 -0.31 26.66 -17.58
CA CYS A 124 -1.05 26.23 -16.39
C CYS A 124 -1.79 24.92 -16.65
N THR A 125 -2.48 24.83 -17.78
CA THR A 125 -3.26 23.65 -18.16
C THR A 125 -2.34 22.46 -18.38
N LEU A 126 -1.27 22.65 -19.15
CA LEU A 126 -0.27 21.61 -19.37
C LEU A 126 0.38 21.14 -18.06
N GLY A 127 0.71 22.07 -17.16
CA GLY A 127 1.31 21.76 -15.85
C GLY A 127 0.35 21.14 -14.82
N CYS A 128 -0.97 21.13 -15.06
CA CYS A 128 -1.95 20.54 -14.16
C CYS A 128 -2.47 19.18 -14.65
N MET A 129 -2.78 19.06 -15.94
CA MET A 129 -3.45 17.88 -16.51
C MET A 129 -2.77 17.32 -17.76
N GLY A 130 -1.57 17.79 -18.10
CA GLY A 130 -0.83 17.30 -19.26
C GLY A 130 -0.61 15.79 -19.20
N SER A 131 -1.08 15.10 -20.23
CA SER A 131 -0.85 13.67 -20.46
C SER A 131 0.60 13.41 -20.90
N SER A 132 1.06 12.16 -20.80
CA SER A 132 2.40 11.76 -21.23
C SER A 132 2.70 12.16 -22.68
N GLU A 133 1.76 11.92 -23.59
CA GLU A 133 1.92 12.25 -25.02
C GLU A 133 1.99 13.76 -25.25
N MET A 134 1.12 14.53 -24.59
CA MET A 134 1.15 15.99 -24.66
C MET A 134 2.48 16.55 -24.13
N CYS A 135 3.00 15.95 -23.06
CA CYS A 135 4.28 16.33 -22.49
C CYS A 135 5.43 16.05 -23.47
N ARG A 136 5.43 14.93 -24.20
CA ARG A 136 6.43 14.63 -25.25
C ARG A 136 6.39 15.67 -26.37
N ASP A 137 5.19 15.96 -26.88
CA ASP A 137 5.01 16.87 -28.03
C ASP A 137 5.35 18.32 -27.71
N LEU A 138 5.12 18.75 -26.46
CA LEU A 138 5.25 20.15 -26.03
C LEU A 138 6.51 20.43 -25.23
N ALA A 139 7.32 19.43 -24.87
CA ALA A 139 8.51 19.62 -24.03
C ALA A 139 9.49 20.66 -24.60
N GLY A 140 9.73 20.64 -25.92
CA GLY A 140 10.61 21.62 -26.58
C GLY A 140 10.09 23.06 -26.48
N GLU A 141 8.77 23.27 -26.55
CA GLU A 141 8.16 24.61 -26.37
C GLU A 141 8.26 25.07 -24.91
N VAL A 142 8.11 24.15 -23.95
CA VAL A 142 8.30 24.45 -22.52
C VAL A 142 9.75 24.84 -22.23
N GLU A 143 10.73 24.13 -22.80
CA GLU A 143 12.15 24.44 -22.65
C GLU A 143 12.48 25.84 -23.23
N LYS A 144 11.93 26.15 -24.40
CA LYS A 144 12.06 27.47 -25.03
C LYS A 144 11.45 28.57 -24.15
N LEU A 145 10.27 28.35 -23.58
CA LEU A 145 9.63 29.30 -22.67
C LEU A 145 10.34 29.41 -21.31
N LEU A 146 11.08 28.39 -20.89
CA LEU A 146 11.91 28.44 -19.68
C LEU A 146 13.11 29.40 -19.86
N LYS A 147 13.62 29.54 -21.09
CA LYS A 147 14.72 30.44 -21.46
C LYS A 147 14.30 31.91 -21.67
N THR A 148 13.01 32.23 -21.59
CA THR A 148 12.53 33.62 -21.76
C THR A 148 12.98 34.54 -20.63
N SER A 149 13.10 35.84 -20.87
CA SER A 149 13.42 36.82 -19.81
C SER A 149 12.22 37.16 -18.91
N ASN A 150 11.01 36.88 -19.36
CA ASN A 150 9.79 37.21 -18.63
C ASN A 150 9.60 36.34 -17.38
N SER A 151 9.71 36.94 -16.19
CA SER A 151 9.57 36.25 -14.90
C SER A 151 8.18 35.62 -14.70
N TYR A 152 7.11 36.19 -15.28
CA TYR A 152 5.76 35.62 -15.18
C TYR A 152 5.63 34.27 -15.88
N LEU A 153 6.27 34.14 -17.05
CA LEU A 153 6.28 32.91 -17.84
C LEU A 153 7.28 31.90 -17.27
N ARG A 154 8.48 32.35 -16.90
CA ARG A 154 9.53 31.48 -16.35
C ARG A 154 9.07 30.66 -15.16
N LYS A 155 8.38 31.28 -14.19
CA LYS A 155 7.88 30.56 -13.01
C LYS A 155 6.86 29.46 -13.38
N LYS A 156 6.03 29.70 -14.40
CA LYS A 156 5.07 28.71 -14.89
C LYS A 156 5.75 27.63 -15.72
N ALA A 157 6.68 28.01 -16.59
CA ALA A 157 7.46 27.09 -17.42
C ALA A 157 8.31 26.14 -16.56
N ALA A 158 8.90 26.63 -15.46
CA ALA A 158 9.67 25.80 -14.54
C ALA A 158 8.80 24.72 -13.86
N LEU A 159 7.60 25.08 -13.36
CA LEU A 159 6.66 24.09 -12.80
C LEU A 159 6.05 23.18 -13.87
N CYS A 160 5.84 23.70 -15.09
CA CYS A 160 5.41 22.88 -16.20
C CYS A 160 6.49 21.86 -16.59
N ALA A 161 7.76 22.24 -16.56
CA ALA A 161 8.89 21.32 -16.76
C ALA A 161 8.94 20.25 -15.66
N VAL A 162 8.67 20.61 -14.40
CA VAL A 162 8.50 19.63 -13.31
C VAL A 162 7.40 18.62 -13.64
N HIS A 163 6.24 19.09 -14.10
CA HIS A 163 5.13 18.20 -14.48
C HIS A 163 5.53 17.27 -15.64
N VAL A 164 6.18 17.80 -16.67
CA VAL A 164 6.70 17.02 -17.80
C VAL A 164 7.68 15.95 -17.31
N ILE A 165 8.61 16.27 -16.41
CA ILE A 165 9.57 15.32 -15.82
C ILE A 165 8.86 14.25 -14.97
N ARG A 166 7.82 14.63 -14.21
CA ARG A 166 7.04 13.66 -13.42
C ARG A 166 6.30 12.66 -14.29
N LYS A 167 5.75 13.11 -15.42
CA LYS A 167 5.02 12.27 -16.36
C LYS A 167 5.94 11.45 -17.24
N VAL A 168 7.03 12.05 -17.71
CA VAL A 168 7.99 11.42 -18.62
C VAL A 168 9.42 11.71 -18.15
N PRO A 169 9.97 10.87 -17.26
CA PRO A 169 11.27 11.11 -16.62
C PRO A 169 12.44 11.22 -17.60
N GLU A 170 12.40 10.54 -18.75
CA GLU A 170 13.50 10.53 -19.72
C GLU A 170 13.79 11.90 -20.36
N LEU A 171 12.82 12.83 -20.40
CA LEU A 171 13.02 14.16 -21.01
C LEU A 171 13.72 15.15 -20.07
N MET A 172 14.14 14.74 -18.88
CA MET A 172 14.77 15.64 -17.91
C MET A 172 16.09 16.26 -18.38
N GLU A 173 16.88 15.52 -19.18
CA GLU A 173 18.20 15.99 -19.64
C GLU A 173 18.11 17.24 -20.53
N MET A 174 17.03 17.37 -21.31
CA MET A 174 16.76 18.55 -22.14
C MET A 174 16.65 19.83 -21.31
N PHE A 175 16.15 19.76 -20.07
CA PHE A 175 15.98 20.94 -19.22
C PHE A 175 17.27 21.34 -18.50
N LEU A 176 18.30 20.48 -18.47
CA LEU A 176 19.56 20.72 -17.75
C LEU A 176 20.25 22.04 -18.15
N PRO A 177 20.41 22.39 -19.43
CA PRO A 177 21.07 23.65 -19.82
C PRO A 177 20.33 24.89 -19.30
N ALA A 178 19.01 24.84 -19.24
CA ALA A 178 18.20 25.97 -18.76
C ALA A 178 18.35 26.21 -17.26
N THR A 179 18.61 25.17 -16.45
CA THR A 179 18.66 25.28 -14.99
C THR A 179 19.80 26.14 -14.42
N LYS A 180 20.97 26.17 -15.07
CA LYS A 180 22.16 26.89 -14.56
C LYS A 180 21.92 28.40 -14.39
N ASN A 181 21.17 29.00 -15.31
CA ASN A 181 20.91 30.44 -15.32
C ASN A 181 19.77 30.84 -14.36
N LEU A 182 19.01 29.87 -13.83
CA LEU A 182 17.80 30.16 -13.04
C LEU A 182 18.09 30.44 -11.56
N LEU A 183 19.25 29.99 -11.03
CA LEU A 183 19.64 30.22 -9.63
C LEU A 183 20.25 31.60 -9.37
N SER A 184 20.60 32.36 -10.41
CA SER A 184 21.10 33.74 -10.30
C SER A 184 19.99 34.80 -10.39
N GLU A 185 18.73 34.37 -10.47
CA GLU A 185 17.59 35.27 -10.65
C GLU A 185 17.23 36.01 -9.35
N LYS A 186 16.96 37.32 -9.45
CA LYS A 186 16.55 38.14 -8.31
C LYS A 186 15.10 37.94 -7.88
N ASN A 187 14.23 37.48 -8.78
CA ASN A 187 12.81 37.28 -8.48
C ASN A 187 12.62 35.99 -7.68
N HIS A 188 12.14 36.12 -6.44
CA HIS A 188 11.90 35.02 -5.51
C HIS A 188 10.94 33.96 -6.08
N GLY A 189 9.92 34.37 -6.82
CA GLY A 189 8.95 33.45 -7.42
C GLY A 189 9.56 32.56 -8.49
N VAL A 190 10.45 33.10 -9.33
CA VAL A 190 11.20 32.30 -10.31
C VAL A 190 12.17 31.38 -9.57
N LEU A 191 12.93 31.93 -8.62
CA LEU A 191 13.90 31.16 -7.82
C LEU A 191 13.24 29.98 -7.09
N HIS A 192 12.08 30.17 -6.46
CA HIS A 192 11.30 29.10 -5.82
C HIS A 192 10.97 27.98 -6.81
N THR A 193 10.40 28.32 -7.98
CA THR A 193 10.03 27.31 -8.97
C THR A 193 11.25 26.60 -9.58
N SER A 194 12.38 27.29 -9.69
CA SER A 194 13.65 26.72 -10.12
C SER A 194 14.21 25.75 -9.09
N VAL A 195 14.16 26.08 -7.80
CA VAL A 195 14.54 25.17 -6.72
C VAL A 195 13.64 23.93 -6.71
N VAL A 196 12.33 24.08 -6.94
CA VAL A 196 11.41 22.92 -7.09
C VAL A 196 11.79 22.05 -8.30
N LEU A 197 12.14 22.66 -9.44
CA LEU A 197 12.63 21.94 -10.61
C LEU A 197 13.92 21.16 -10.31
N LEU A 198 14.89 21.81 -9.68
CA LEU A 198 16.13 21.17 -9.26
C LEU A 198 15.88 20.03 -8.27
N THR A 199 14.94 20.21 -7.33
CA THR A 199 14.55 19.19 -6.35
C THR A 199 14.05 17.94 -7.07
N GLU A 200 13.15 18.09 -8.03
CA GLU A 200 12.62 16.96 -8.81
C GLU A 200 13.72 16.30 -9.65
N MET A 201 14.57 17.08 -10.32
CA MET A 201 15.68 16.52 -11.11
C MET A 201 16.67 15.72 -10.26
N CYS A 202 16.94 16.19 -9.04
CA CYS A 202 17.81 15.53 -8.07
C CYS A 202 17.19 14.24 -7.50
N GLU A 203 15.86 14.22 -7.31
CA GLU A 203 15.16 13.06 -6.76
C GLU A 203 15.05 11.91 -7.77
N ARG A 204 15.00 12.20 -9.08
CA ARG A 204 14.83 11.21 -10.13
C ARG A 204 16.11 10.49 -10.53
N SER A 205 17.22 11.21 -10.68
CA SER A 205 18.46 10.63 -11.22
C SER A 205 19.68 11.00 -10.36
N PRO A 206 20.48 10.00 -9.93
CA PRO A 206 21.66 10.25 -9.11
C PRO A 206 22.77 11.00 -9.88
N ASP A 207 22.86 10.85 -11.20
CA ASP A 207 23.85 11.57 -12.01
C ASP A 207 23.66 13.09 -11.93
N MET A 208 22.41 13.54 -11.84
CA MET A 208 22.08 14.96 -11.67
C MET A 208 22.49 15.49 -10.30
N LEU A 209 22.45 14.65 -9.25
CA LEU A 209 22.94 15.02 -7.92
C LEU A 209 24.41 15.45 -8.01
N SER A 210 25.23 14.67 -8.72
CA SER A 210 26.67 14.97 -8.86
C SER A 210 26.91 16.33 -9.53
N HIS A 211 26.10 16.68 -10.54
CA HIS A 211 26.20 17.95 -11.25
C HIS A 211 25.73 19.13 -10.38
N PHE A 212 24.61 18.98 -9.67
CA PHE A 212 24.00 20.05 -8.87
C PHE A 212 24.62 20.23 -7.49
N ARG A 213 25.36 19.25 -6.93
CA ARG A 213 26.16 19.41 -5.70
C ARG A 213 27.14 20.59 -5.77
N LYS A 214 27.68 20.88 -6.95
CA LYS A 214 28.58 22.04 -7.17
C LYS A 214 27.91 23.39 -6.89
N LEU A 215 26.59 23.47 -6.96
CA LEU A 215 25.81 24.69 -6.72
C LEU A 215 25.40 24.86 -5.25
N VAL A 216 25.72 23.90 -4.37
CA VAL A 216 25.40 23.97 -2.93
C VAL A 216 25.91 25.26 -2.27
N PRO A 217 27.17 25.69 -2.46
CA PRO A 217 27.65 26.94 -1.85
C PRO A 217 26.87 28.18 -2.31
N GLN A 218 26.39 28.18 -3.56
CA GLN A 218 25.55 29.26 -4.07
C GLN A 218 24.17 29.26 -3.38
N LEU A 219 23.54 28.10 -3.22
CA LEU A 219 22.27 27.95 -2.50
C LEU A 219 22.40 28.36 -1.03
N VAL A 220 23.52 28.00 -0.38
CA VAL A 220 23.85 28.41 1.00
C VAL A 220 23.96 29.93 1.12
N ARG A 221 24.63 30.60 0.17
CA ARG A 221 24.71 32.07 0.14
C ARG A 221 23.34 32.72 -0.05
N ILE A 222 22.50 32.17 -0.92
CA ILE A 222 21.13 32.65 -1.13
C ILE A 222 20.31 32.49 0.16
N LEU A 223 20.38 31.32 0.81
CA LEU A 223 19.69 31.08 2.08
C LEU A 223 20.18 32.01 3.19
N LYS A 224 21.49 32.22 3.30
CA LYS A 224 22.10 33.18 4.24
C LYS A 224 21.62 34.59 3.99
N ASN A 225 21.51 35.00 2.73
CA ASN A 225 20.94 36.29 2.38
C ASN A 225 19.47 36.38 2.81
N LEU A 226 18.65 35.33 2.66
CA LEU A 226 17.25 35.35 3.12
C LEU A 226 17.12 35.48 4.65
N ILE A 227 18.03 34.85 5.41
CA ILE A 227 18.04 34.92 6.88
C ILE A 227 18.54 36.27 7.38
N MET A 228 19.57 36.84 6.74
CA MET A 228 20.15 38.13 7.11
C MET A 228 19.39 39.33 6.51
N SER A 229 18.63 39.10 5.43
CA SER A 229 17.82 40.14 4.79
C SER A 229 16.71 40.53 5.73
N GLY A 230 16.68 41.82 6.05
CA GLY A 230 15.60 42.40 6.84
C GLY A 230 14.25 42.38 6.12
N TYR A 231 13.30 43.10 6.69
CA TYR A 231 11.92 43.16 6.21
C TYR A 231 11.81 43.48 4.71
N SER A 232 11.14 42.60 3.98
CA SER A 232 10.74 42.79 2.58
C SER A 232 9.22 42.77 2.46
N PRO A 233 8.56 43.85 2.02
CA PRO A 233 7.10 43.98 2.11
C PRO A 233 6.31 42.98 1.24
N GLU A 234 6.92 42.42 0.19
CA GLU A 234 6.24 41.46 -0.71
C GLU A 234 6.37 40.00 -0.27
N HIS A 235 7.37 39.70 0.58
CA HIS A 235 7.78 38.32 0.88
C HIS A 235 7.87 38.03 2.38
N ASP A 236 7.69 39.04 3.25
CA ASP A 236 7.66 38.86 4.70
C ASP A 236 6.34 38.25 5.17
N VAL A 237 6.44 37.23 6.02
CA VAL A 237 5.29 36.69 6.75
C VAL A 237 5.64 36.68 8.24
N SER A 238 5.06 37.64 8.98
CA SER A 238 5.25 37.76 10.43
C SER A 238 6.72 37.96 10.85
N GLY A 239 7.48 38.77 10.11
CA GLY A 239 8.88 39.09 10.41
C GLY A 239 9.91 38.11 9.86
N ILE A 240 9.48 37.13 9.05
CA ILE A 240 10.35 36.18 8.36
C ILE A 240 10.26 36.37 6.85
N SER A 241 11.40 36.64 6.22
CA SER A 241 11.56 36.83 4.77
C SER A 241 11.48 35.52 3.99
N ASP A 242 10.45 35.38 3.15
CA ASP A 242 10.19 34.26 2.23
C ASP A 242 10.38 32.84 2.82
N PRO A 243 9.51 32.42 3.75
CA PRO A 243 9.61 31.11 4.38
C PRO A 243 9.43 29.94 3.40
N PHE A 244 8.66 30.12 2.33
CA PHE A 244 8.43 29.05 1.34
C PHE A 244 9.71 28.73 0.58
N LEU A 245 10.44 29.77 0.14
CA LEU A 245 11.72 29.58 -0.52
C LEU A 245 12.76 28.96 0.42
N GLN A 246 12.83 29.41 1.68
CA GLN A 246 13.75 28.84 2.67
C GLN A 246 13.53 27.32 2.85
N VAL A 247 12.27 26.89 3.05
CA VAL A 247 11.92 25.47 3.18
C VAL A 247 12.28 24.67 1.93
N ARG A 248 12.07 25.24 0.73
CA ARG A 248 12.44 24.57 -0.53
C ARG A 248 13.95 24.44 -0.69
N ILE A 249 14.72 25.45 -0.31
CA ILE A 249 16.19 25.38 -0.34
C ILE A 249 16.68 24.33 0.66
N LEU A 250 16.16 24.33 1.89
CA LEU A 250 16.50 23.32 2.91
C LEU A 250 16.20 21.90 2.42
N ARG A 251 15.02 21.68 1.82
CA ARG A 251 14.66 20.38 1.23
C ARG A 251 15.61 19.96 0.11
N LEU A 252 16.02 20.89 -0.76
CA LEU A 252 16.99 20.61 -1.80
C LEU A 252 18.37 20.27 -1.20
N LEU A 253 18.82 21.02 -0.19
CA LEU A 253 20.06 20.75 0.54
C LEU A 253 20.05 19.37 1.19
N ARG A 254 18.91 18.95 1.77
CA ARG A 254 18.74 17.60 2.35
C ARG A 254 19.00 16.49 1.35
N ILE A 255 18.50 16.64 0.12
CA ILE A 255 18.69 15.62 -0.92
C ILE A 255 20.12 15.67 -1.46
N LEU A 256 20.68 16.89 -1.67
CA LEU A 256 22.03 17.06 -2.20
C LEU A 256 23.12 16.54 -1.25
N GLY A 257 22.98 16.77 0.06
CA GLY A 257 23.92 16.34 1.09
C GLY A 257 23.78 14.87 1.50
N LYS A 258 22.75 14.16 1.02
CA LYS A 258 22.57 12.74 1.35
C LYS A 258 23.71 11.91 0.76
N GLY A 259 24.53 11.35 1.65
CA GLY A 259 25.68 10.50 1.29
C GLY A 259 26.91 11.25 0.78
N ASP A 260 27.03 12.56 1.05
CA ASP A 260 28.16 13.39 0.61
C ASP A 260 28.66 14.29 1.75
N ASP A 261 29.92 14.12 2.13
CA ASP A 261 30.47 14.80 3.30
C ASP A 261 30.87 16.25 2.98
N ASP A 262 31.42 16.52 1.78
CA ASP A 262 31.86 17.86 1.36
C ASP A 262 30.70 18.86 1.26
N SER A 263 29.59 18.47 0.62
CA SER A 263 28.41 19.33 0.55
C SER A 263 27.70 19.47 1.90
N SER A 264 27.70 18.42 2.72
CA SER A 264 27.19 18.48 4.10
C SER A 264 27.98 19.48 4.94
N GLU A 265 29.29 19.49 4.83
CA GLU A 265 30.15 20.44 5.53
C GLU A 265 29.91 21.89 5.06
N ALA A 266 29.76 22.09 3.74
CA ALA A 266 29.46 23.42 3.19
C ALA A 266 28.12 24.01 3.68
N MET A 267 27.16 23.17 4.09
CA MET A 267 25.86 23.61 4.62
C MET A 267 25.74 23.56 6.15
N ASN A 268 26.70 22.99 6.88
CA ASN A 268 26.66 22.88 8.34
C ASN A 268 26.57 24.25 9.04
N ASP A 269 27.35 25.24 8.59
CA ASP A 269 27.33 26.61 9.14
C ASP A 269 25.94 27.26 9.04
N ILE A 270 25.30 27.16 7.86
CA ILE A 270 23.97 27.77 7.66
C ILE A 270 22.86 27.03 8.40
N LEU A 271 22.98 25.69 8.54
CA LEU A 271 22.05 24.90 9.34
C LEU A 271 22.14 25.24 10.84
N ALA A 272 23.35 25.44 11.36
CA ALA A 272 23.56 25.92 12.72
C ALA A 272 23.02 27.35 12.90
N GLN A 273 23.24 28.22 11.92
CA GLN A 273 22.73 29.60 11.94
C GLN A 273 21.20 29.65 11.94
N VAL A 274 20.53 28.90 11.07
CA VAL A 274 19.05 28.90 11.01
C VAL A 274 18.43 28.23 12.24
N ALA A 275 19.07 27.19 12.78
CA ALA A 275 18.59 26.50 13.98
C ALA A 275 18.63 27.38 15.25
N THR A 276 19.54 28.35 15.30
CA THR A 276 19.72 29.25 16.45
C THR A 276 19.03 30.60 16.29
N ASN A 277 19.02 31.18 15.08
CA ASN A 277 18.50 32.53 14.84
C ASN A 277 17.01 32.62 14.51
N THR A 278 16.36 31.52 14.12
CA THR A 278 14.97 31.59 13.68
C THR A 278 13.99 31.69 14.85
N GLU A 279 12.98 32.53 14.69
CA GLU A 279 12.03 32.84 15.76
C GLU A 279 10.93 31.77 15.87
N THR A 280 10.86 31.07 17.00
CA THR A 280 9.88 29.98 17.24
C THR A 280 8.51 30.43 17.75
N SER A 281 8.27 31.75 17.80
CA SER A 281 7.03 32.33 18.34
C SER A 281 5.82 32.08 17.44
N LYS A 282 6.04 31.92 16.13
CA LYS A 282 5.00 31.72 15.11
C LYS A 282 5.17 30.39 14.38
N ASN A 283 4.10 29.93 13.75
CA ASN A 283 4.09 28.71 12.94
C ASN A 283 5.11 28.76 11.80
N VAL A 284 5.36 29.94 11.23
CA VAL A 284 6.30 30.13 10.11
C VAL A 284 7.73 29.73 10.51
N GLY A 285 8.22 30.22 11.65
CA GLY A 285 9.54 29.85 12.13
C GLY A 285 9.64 28.39 12.54
N ASN A 286 8.57 27.83 13.12
CA ASN A 286 8.50 26.39 13.43
C ASN A 286 8.53 25.52 12.17
N ALA A 287 7.92 25.95 11.06
CA ALA A 287 7.96 25.25 9.77
C ALA A 287 9.37 25.25 9.17
N ILE A 288 10.10 26.36 9.27
CA ILE A 288 11.50 26.45 8.84
C ILE A 288 12.36 25.51 9.72
N LEU A 289 12.24 25.59 11.04
CA LEU A 289 12.96 24.69 11.95
C LEU A 289 12.65 23.22 11.70
N TYR A 290 11.40 22.89 11.40
CA TYR A 290 11.01 21.52 11.10
C TYR A 290 11.78 20.98 9.90
N GLU A 291 11.79 21.70 8.77
CA GLU A 291 12.55 21.26 7.60
C GLU A 291 14.07 21.31 7.85
N THR A 292 14.57 22.28 8.62
CA THR A 292 15.98 22.33 9.06
C THR A 292 16.35 21.07 9.85
N VAL A 293 15.52 20.65 10.81
CA VAL A 293 15.76 19.45 11.62
C VAL A 293 15.75 18.21 10.73
N LEU A 294 14.77 18.06 9.84
CA LEU A 294 14.77 16.95 8.89
C LEU A 294 16.03 16.95 8.00
N THR A 295 16.49 18.14 7.61
CA THR A 295 17.71 18.29 6.81
C THR A 295 18.94 17.81 7.57
N ILE A 296 19.12 18.25 8.81
CA ILE A 296 20.22 17.84 9.69
C ILE A 296 20.25 16.32 9.91
N MET A 297 19.08 15.72 10.12
CA MET A 297 19.00 14.31 10.50
C MET A 297 19.16 13.34 9.33
N ASP A 298 18.78 13.75 8.10
CA ASP A 298 18.92 12.92 6.90
C ASP A 298 20.33 12.99 6.29
N ILE A 299 21.10 14.06 6.53
CA ILE A 299 22.48 14.22 6.06
C ILE A 299 23.51 13.69 7.08
N LYS A 300 24.73 13.46 6.62
CA LYS A 300 25.87 13.16 7.50
C LYS A 300 26.44 14.46 8.10
N SER A 301 25.69 15.06 9.03
CA SER A 301 26.10 16.29 9.72
C SER A 301 26.98 16.01 10.95
N GLU A 302 27.61 17.06 11.47
CA GLU A 302 28.30 17.03 12.76
C GLU A 302 27.38 16.53 13.90
N SER A 303 27.93 15.74 14.83
CA SER A 303 27.18 15.21 15.97
C SER A 303 26.61 16.30 16.87
N GLY A 304 27.31 17.44 17.01
CA GLY A 304 26.83 18.59 17.78
C GLY A 304 25.50 19.14 17.24
N LEU A 305 25.38 19.24 15.91
CA LEU A 305 24.19 19.73 15.24
C LEU A 305 23.01 18.76 15.36
N ARG A 306 23.26 17.45 15.33
CA ARG A 306 22.21 16.42 15.56
C ARG A 306 21.67 16.46 16.99
N VAL A 307 22.55 16.64 17.98
CA VAL A 307 22.13 16.82 19.37
C VAL A 307 21.26 18.08 19.51
N LEU A 308 21.65 19.19 18.87
CA LEU A 308 20.82 20.39 18.83
C LEU A 308 19.46 20.13 18.19
N ALA A 309 19.41 19.43 17.05
CA ALA A 309 18.17 19.10 16.36
C ALA A 309 17.22 18.27 17.23
N ILE A 310 17.73 17.28 17.96
CA ILE A 310 16.92 16.47 18.87
C ILE A 310 16.43 17.29 20.06
N ASN A 311 17.24 18.21 20.60
CA ASN A 311 16.80 19.13 21.64
C ASN A 311 15.67 20.06 21.16
N ILE A 312 15.71 20.49 19.89
CA ILE A 312 14.62 21.26 19.25
C ILE A 312 13.35 20.40 19.16
N LEU A 313 13.47 19.14 18.73
CA LEU A 313 12.31 18.21 18.70
C LEU A 313 11.76 17.93 20.10
N GLY A 314 12.62 17.81 21.11
CA GLY A 314 12.21 17.68 22.51
C GLY A 314 11.41 18.89 22.99
N ARG A 315 11.82 20.12 22.62
CA ARG A 315 11.03 21.33 22.88
C ARG A 315 9.70 21.34 22.13
N PHE A 316 9.66 20.85 20.89
CA PHE A 316 8.42 20.73 20.11
C PHE A 316 7.45 19.70 20.69
N LEU A 317 7.94 18.59 21.25
CA LEU A 317 7.10 17.59 21.94
C LEU A 317 6.40 18.17 23.17
N LEU A 318 7.05 19.10 23.87
CA LEU A 318 6.50 19.76 25.07
C LEU A 318 5.62 20.97 24.74
N ASN A 319 5.44 21.30 23.46
CA ASN A 319 4.63 22.44 23.06
C ASN A 319 3.14 22.14 23.26
N ASN A 320 2.37 23.13 23.72
CA ASN A 320 0.92 23.01 23.89
C ASN A 320 0.20 22.80 22.55
N ASP A 321 0.73 23.38 21.45
CA ASP A 321 0.15 23.23 20.12
C ASP A 321 0.26 21.79 19.60
N LYS A 322 -0.91 21.20 19.35
CA LYS A 322 -1.07 19.84 18.82
C LYS A 322 -0.37 19.66 17.47
N ASN A 323 -0.38 20.69 16.62
CA ASN A 323 0.28 20.62 15.31
C ASN A 323 1.79 20.44 15.47
N ILE A 324 2.39 21.16 16.41
CA ILE A 324 3.82 21.08 16.70
C ILE A 324 4.19 19.73 17.32
N ARG A 325 3.36 19.21 18.23
CA ARG A 325 3.54 17.86 18.79
C ARG A 325 3.45 16.77 17.73
N TYR A 326 2.47 16.87 16.83
CA TYR A 326 2.34 15.95 15.69
C TYR A 326 3.57 15.99 14.78
N VAL A 327 4.06 17.20 14.46
CA VAL A 327 5.29 17.39 13.67
C VAL A 327 6.50 16.79 14.37
N ALA A 328 6.64 16.99 15.69
CA ALA A 328 7.74 16.43 16.47
C ALA A 328 7.73 14.89 16.47
N LEU A 329 6.57 14.28 16.74
CA LEU A 329 6.40 12.81 16.69
C LEU A 329 6.71 12.25 15.30
N THR A 330 6.22 12.90 14.25
CA THR A 330 6.47 12.50 12.85
C THR A 330 7.95 12.62 12.49
N SER A 331 8.63 13.66 12.99
CA SER A 331 10.06 13.86 12.78
C SER A 331 10.86 12.76 13.47
N LEU A 332 10.58 12.53 14.75
CA LEU A 332 11.27 11.52 15.55
C LEU A 332 11.09 10.12 14.96
N LEU A 333 9.90 9.81 14.43
CA LEU A 333 9.61 8.55 13.75
C LEU A 333 10.54 8.30 12.55
N LYS A 334 10.81 9.32 11.74
CA LYS A 334 11.76 9.20 10.62
C LYS A 334 13.20 9.02 11.12
N THR A 335 13.57 9.64 12.22
CA THR A 335 14.96 9.66 12.72
C THR A 335 15.33 8.47 13.59
N VAL A 336 14.37 7.66 14.06
CA VAL A 336 14.64 6.51 14.95
C VAL A 336 15.64 5.53 14.35
N GLN A 337 15.62 5.36 13.03
CA GLN A 337 16.53 4.45 12.32
C GLN A 337 17.99 4.94 12.31
N THR A 338 18.19 6.27 12.32
CA THR A 338 19.53 6.88 12.26
C THR A 338 20.14 7.02 13.66
N ASP A 339 19.40 7.63 14.61
CA ASP A 339 19.93 8.02 15.92
C ASP A 339 19.03 7.54 17.07
N HIS A 340 18.96 6.22 17.23
CA HIS A 340 18.07 5.56 18.17
C HIS A 340 18.25 6.01 19.63
N ASN A 341 19.50 6.09 20.13
CA ASN A 341 19.79 6.37 21.54
C ASN A 341 19.37 7.78 21.99
N ALA A 342 19.40 8.75 21.07
CA ALA A 342 19.05 10.12 21.41
C ALA A 342 17.53 10.31 21.48
N VAL A 343 16.76 9.63 20.62
CA VAL A 343 15.29 9.61 20.69
C VAL A 343 14.80 8.91 21.97
N GLN A 344 15.50 7.86 22.44
CA GLN A 344 15.17 7.15 23.68
C GLN A 344 15.09 8.06 24.93
N ARG A 345 15.78 9.21 24.94
CA ARG A 345 15.74 10.16 26.06
C ARG A 345 14.36 10.77 26.27
N HIS A 346 13.58 10.91 25.19
CA HIS A 346 12.22 11.47 25.20
C HIS A 346 11.13 10.39 25.28
N ARG A 347 11.49 9.15 25.65
CA ARG A 347 10.54 8.03 25.72
C ARG A 347 9.37 8.30 26.65
N SER A 348 9.62 8.88 27.83
CA SER A 348 8.55 9.19 28.80
C SER A 348 7.50 10.12 28.20
N THR A 349 7.93 11.21 27.57
CA THR A 349 7.01 12.17 26.95
C THR A 349 6.27 11.58 25.75
N ILE A 350 6.88 10.64 25.01
CA ILE A 350 6.22 9.92 23.90
C ILE A 350 5.13 8.98 24.43
N VAL A 351 5.41 8.25 25.51
CA VAL A 351 4.41 7.39 26.17
C VAL A 351 3.27 8.23 26.75
N ASP A 352 3.57 9.41 27.31
CA ASP A 352 2.53 10.35 27.76
C ASP A 352 1.64 10.84 26.60
N CYS A 353 2.19 10.96 25.38
CA CYS A 353 1.41 11.30 24.18
C CYS A 353 0.41 10.20 23.75
N LEU A 354 0.56 8.96 24.23
CA LEU A 354 -0.45 7.90 24.00
C LEU A 354 -1.77 8.21 24.72
N LYS A 355 -1.71 9.03 25.78
CA LYS A 355 -2.88 9.46 26.56
C LYS A 355 -3.51 10.75 26.02
N ASP A 356 -3.01 11.29 24.90
CA ASP A 356 -3.58 12.50 24.30
C ASP A 356 -4.99 12.24 23.75
N LEU A 357 -5.83 13.28 23.73
CA LEU A 357 -7.19 13.19 23.21
C LEU A 357 -7.22 13.17 21.68
N ASP A 358 -6.18 13.69 21.01
CA ASP A 358 -6.10 13.76 19.55
C ASP A 358 -5.72 12.40 18.93
N VAL A 359 -6.59 11.90 18.05
CA VAL A 359 -6.43 10.65 17.30
C VAL A 359 -5.13 10.64 16.48
N SER A 360 -4.75 11.76 15.87
CA SER A 360 -3.54 11.84 15.04
C SER A 360 -2.26 11.78 15.87
N ILE A 361 -2.26 12.42 17.04
CA ILE A 361 -1.15 12.37 17.99
C ILE A 361 -1.02 10.97 18.57
N LYS A 362 -2.13 10.38 19.04
CA LYS A 362 -2.17 8.98 19.53
C LYS A 362 -1.60 8.01 18.49
N ARG A 363 -2.00 8.14 17.21
CA ARG A 363 -1.51 7.30 16.11
C ARG A 363 0.02 7.37 15.97
N ARG A 364 0.56 8.59 15.87
CA ARG A 364 2.01 8.78 15.71
C ARG A 364 2.80 8.39 16.95
N ALA A 365 2.27 8.64 18.14
CA ALA A 365 2.88 8.21 19.39
C ALA A 365 2.91 6.68 19.50
N MET A 366 1.86 5.99 19.07
CA MET A 366 1.81 4.53 19.02
C MET A 366 2.86 3.97 18.04
N GLU A 367 2.88 4.45 16.80
CA GLU A 367 3.88 4.03 15.79
C GLU A 367 5.32 4.27 16.29
N LEU A 368 5.57 5.43 16.89
CA LEU A 368 6.88 5.78 17.46
C LEU A 368 7.23 4.93 18.67
N SER A 369 6.25 4.59 19.52
CA SER A 369 6.46 3.71 20.67
C SER A 369 6.89 2.32 20.23
N PHE A 370 6.30 1.77 19.16
CA PHE A 370 6.73 0.50 18.58
C PHE A 370 8.13 0.58 17.95
N ALA A 371 8.45 1.68 17.27
CA ALA A 371 9.80 1.90 16.72
C ALA A 371 10.88 2.05 17.81
N LEU A 372 10.51 2.46 19.02
CA LEU A 372 11.40 2.60 20.17
C LEU A 372 11.59 1.31 20.99
N VAL A 373 10.91 0.21 20.65
CA VAL A 373 11.06 -1.04 21.39
C VAL A 373 12.40 -1.71 21.06
N ASN A 374 13.15 -2.04 22.11
CA ASN A 374 14.43 -2.74 22.10
C ASN A 374 14.43 -3.90 23.11
N GLY A 375 15.39 -4.81 22.99
CA GLY A 375 15.56 -5.92 23.95
C GLY A 375 15.70 -5.50 25.42
N ASN A 376 16.19 -4.29 25.70
CA ASN A 376 16.36 -3.80 27.08
C ASN A 376 15.06 -3.22 27.67
N ASN A 377 14.20 -2.61 26.85
CA ASN A 377 13.02 -1.87 27.31
C ASN A 377 11.70 -2.62 27.07
N ILE A 378 11.73 -3.73 26.33
CA ILE A 378 10.56 -4.52 25.91
C ILE A 378 9.60 -4.81 27.08
N ARG A 379 10.10 -5.27 28.24
CA ARG A 379 9.25 -5.63 29.38
C ARG A 379 8.48 -4.44 29.96
N GLY A 380 9.08 -3.26 29.97
CA GLY A 380 8.44 -2.04 30.49
C GLY A 380 7.49 -1.43 29.46
N MET A 381 7.97 -1.25 28.22
CA MET A 381 7.19 -0.68 27.12
C MET A 381 5.95 -1.52 26.80
N MET A 382 6.08 -2.85 26.81
CA MET A 382 4.95 -3.72 26.51
C MET A 382 3.82 -3.61 27.52
N LYS A 383 4.11 -3.32 28.81
CA LYS A 383 3.06 -3.09 29.81
C LYS A 383 2.23 -1.85 29.50
N GLU A 384 2.89 -0.75 29.14
CA GLU A 384 2.22 0.49 28.73
C GLU A 384 1.43 0.30 27.43
N LEU A 385 1.99 -0.43 26.46
CA LEU A 385 1.31 -0.73 25.18
C LEU A 385 0.10 -1.65 25.37
N LEU A 386 0.18 -2.66 26.25
CA LEU A 386 -0.96 -3.50 26.60
C LEU A 386 -2.05 -2.72 27.35
N TYR A 387 -1.66 -1.79 28.23
CA TYR A 387 -2.60 -0.89 28.88
C TYR A 387 -3.27 0.06 27.87
N PHE A 388 -2.50 0.56 26.90
CA PHE A 388 -3.02 1.37 25.80
C PHE A 388 -3.98 0.56 24.92
N LEU A 389 -3.68 -0.70 24.61
CA LEU A 389 -4.56 -1.59 23.84
C LEU A 389 -5.94 -1.78 24.49
N ASP A 390 -5.97 -1.89 25.82
CA ASP A 390 -7.20 -2.07 26.59
C ASP A 390 -8.08 -0.80 26.54
N SER A 391 -7.46 0.37 26.72
CA SER A 391 -8.12 1.68 26.71
C SER A 391 -8.31 2.31 25.31
N CYS A 392 -7.93 1.59 24.25
CA CYS A 392 -7.88 2.15 22.89
C CYS A 392 -9.24 2.20 22.19
N ASP A 393 -9.39 3.17 21.29
CA ASP A 393 -10.50 3.21 20.33
C ASP A 393 -10.41 2.04 19.33
N PRO A 394 -11.53 1.51 18.80
CA PRO A 394 -11.55 0.37 17.87
C PRO A 394 -10.60 0.50 16.68
N ASP A 395 -10.48 1.70 16.10
CA ASP A 395 -9.65 1.99 14.93
C ASP A 395 -8.14 1.76 15.18
N PHE A 396 -7.71 1.75 16.44
CA PHE A 396 -6.31 1.53 16.81
C PHE A 396 -6.04 0.11 17.29
N LYS A 397 -7.06 -0.64 17.74
CA LYS A 397 -6.86 -1.97 18.33
C LYS A 397 -6.20 -2.94 17.36
N ALA A 398 -6.56 -2.90 16.08
CA ALA A 398 -5.97 -3.76 15.06
C ALA A 398 -4.49 -3.45 14.79
N ASP A 399 -4.16 -2.16 14.66
CA ASP A 399 -2.79 -1.68 14.45
C ASP A 399 -1.92 -1.94 15.69
N CYS A 400 -2.47 -1.68 16.88
CA CYS A 400 -1.78 -1.87 18.16
C CYS A 400 -1.51 -3.36 18.42
N ALA A 401 -2.50 -4.23 18.24
CA ALA A 401 -2.32 -5.67 18.37
C ALA A 401 -1.23 -6.16 17.40
N SER A 402 -1.32 -5.78 16.12
CA SER A 402 -0.32 -6.14 15.11
C SER A 402 1.10 -5.65 15.47
N GLY A 403 1.23 -4.42 15.99
CA GLY A 403 2.50 -3.87 16.45
C GLY A 403 3.06 -4.61 17.66
N ILE A 404 2.20 -5.03 18.61
CA ILE A 404 2.61 -5.84 19.76
C ILE A 404 3.13 -7.21 19.31
N PHE A 405 2.43 -7.89 18.40
CA PHE A 405 2.89 -9.16 17.83
C PHE A 405 4.30 -9.02 17.23
N LEU A 406 4.50 -8.02 16.36
CA LEU A 406 5.78 -7.81 15.69
C LEU A 406 6.92 -7.47 16.66
N ALA A 407 6.66 -6.60 17.65
CA ALA A 407 7.65 -6.24 18.66
C ALA A 407 8.00 -7.42 19.58
N ALA A 408 7.00 -8.21 19.96
CA ALA A 408 7.20 -9.40 20.80
C ALA A 408 7.98 -10.48 20.05
N GLU A 409 7.69 -10.72 18.76
CA GLU A 409 8.43 -11.68 17.94
C GLU A 409 9.92 -11.34 17.82
N LYS A 410 10.25 -10.05 17.73
CA LYS A 410 11.62 -9.59 17.50
C LYS A 410 12.46 -9.51 18.77
N TYR A 411 11.85 -9.12 19.90
CA TYR A 411 12.59 -8.77 21.13
C TYR A 411 12.13 -9.55 22.37
N ALA A 412 11.43 -10.68 22.22
CA ALA A 412 11.01 -11.51 23.35
C ALA A 412 12.20 -11.96 24.21
N PRO A 413 12.21 -11.68 25.53
CA PRO A 413 13.27 -12.13 26.43
C PRO A 413 13.17 -13.62 26.81
N SER A 414 11.97 -14.19 26.81
CA SER A 414 11.73 -15.62 27.03
C SER A 414 10.50 -16.08 26.24
N LYS A 415 10.45 -17.38 25.92
CA LYS A 415 9.32 -17.98 25.20
C LYS A 415 8.02 -17.91 26.01
N ARG A 416 8.10 -18.16 27.32
CA ARG A 416 6.99 -17.97 28.27
C ARG A 416 6.40 -16.55 28.19
N TRP A 417 7.23 -15.53 28.35
CA TRP A 417 6.78 -14.15 28.29
C TRP A 417 6.16 -13.79 26.93
N HIS A 418 6.71 -14.35 25.86
CA HIS A 418 6.18 -14.13 24.51
C HIS A 418 4.77 -14.71 24.35
N ILE A 419 4.55 -15.94 24.82
CA ILE A 419 3.24 -16.60 24.83
C ILE A 419 2.27 -15.83 25.73
N ASP A 420 2.70 -15.40 26.92
CA ASP A 420 1.87 -14.62 27.85
C ASP A 420 1.36 -13.33 27.24
N THR A 421 2.25 -12.62 26.54
CA THR A 421 1.94 -11.35 25.89
C THR A 421 0.94 -11.55 24.76
N ILE A 422 1.15 -12.56 23.92
CA ILE A 422 0.25 -12.87 22.81
C ILE A 422 -1.12 -13.33 23.33
N MET A 423 -1.15 -14.19 24.33
CA MET A 423 -2.38 -14.62 24.98
C MET A 423 -3.17 -13.44 25.53
N ARG A 424 -2.48 -12.49 26.19
CA ARG A 424 -3.12 -11.27 26.67
C ARG A 424 -3.73 -10.45 25.53
N VAL A 425 -2.99 -10.26 24.42
CA VAL A 425 -3.50 -9.55 23.24
C VAL A 425 -4.72 -10.25 22.66
N LEU A 426 -4.68 -11.58 22.52
CA LEU A 426 -5.83 -12.34 22.02
C LEU A 426 -7.05 -12.13 22.90
N THR A 427 -6.93 -12.24 24.22
CA THR A 427 -8.07 -12.05 25.15
C THR A 427 -8.63 -10.62 25.18
N THR A 428 -7.80 -9.59 24.95
CA THR A 428 -8.21 -8.18 25.04
C THR A 428 -8.68 -7.61 23.70
N ALA A 429 -8.00 -7.95 22.60
CA ALA A 429 -8.29 -7.43 21.26
C ALA A 429 -9.15 -8.39 20.43
N GLY A 430 -9.07 -9.70 20.64
CA GLY A 430 -9.94 -10.71 20.03
C GLY A 430 -10.21 -10.50 18.54
N SER A 431 -11.41 -10.00 18.22
CA SER A 431 -11.88 -9.73 16.85
C SER A 431 -11.07 -8.70 16.06
N TYR A 432 -10.29 -7.84 16.72
CA TYR A 432 -9.44 -6.84 16.05
C TYR A 432 -8.09 -7.41 15.61
N VAL A 433 -7.73 -8.62 16.05
CA VAL A 433 -6.50 -9.28 15.62
C VAL A 433 -6.68 -9.82 14.21
N ARG A 434 -5.67 -9.63 13.34
CA ARG A 434 -5.72 -10.14 11.96
C ARG A 434 -5.61 -11.67 11.96
N ASP A 435 -6.36 -12.32 11.08
CA ASP A 435 -6.34 -13.78 10.94
C ASP A 435 -4.94 -14.32 10.56
N ASP A 436 -4.12 -13.54 9.85
CA ASP A 436 -2.72 -13.87 9.53
C ASP A 436 -1.83 -14.06 10.78
N SER A 437 -2.24 -13.51 11.93
CA SER A 437 -1.51 -13.69 13.20
C SER A 437 -1.70 -15.10 13.80
N VAL A 438 -2.76 -15.82 13.42
CA VAL A 438 -3.07 -17.16 13.94
C VAL A 438 -2.01 -18.19 13.50
N PRO A 439 -1.66 -18.32 12.20
CA PRO A 439 -0.58 -19.22 11.77
C PRO A 439 0.77 -18.91 12.43
N ASN A 440 1.12 -17.63 12.57
CA ASN A 440 2.40 -17.22 13.18
C ASN A 440 2.47 -17.65 14.65
N LEU A 441 1.37 -17.50 15.38
CA LEU A 441 1.28 -17.95 16.77
C LEU A 441 1.35 -19.48 16.87
N ILE A 442 0.60 -20.20 16.03
CA ILE A 442 0.66 -21.66 15.97
C ILE A 442 2.10 -22.11 15.75
N GLN A 443 2.79 -21.53 14.77
CA GLN A 443 4.19 -21.84 14.48
C GLN A 443 5.10 -21.56 15.69
N LEU A 444 4.91 -20.43 16.38
CA LEU A 444 5.67 -20.10 17.58
C LEU A 444 5.47 -21.16 18.68
N ILE A 445 4.23 -21.57 18.92
CA ILE A 445 3.88 -22.55 19.95
C ILE A 445 4.51 -23.89 19.59
N THR A 446 4.38 -24.35 18.35
CA THR A 446 4.97 -25.60 17.86
C THR A 446 6.49 -25.65 17.99
N ASN A 447 7.16 -24.50 17.77
CA ASN A 447 8.61 -24.39 17.96
C ASN A 447 9.03 -24.43 19.44
N SER A 448 8.09 -24.20 20.37
CA SER A 448 8.36 -24.05 21.81
C SER A 448 7.99 -25.32 22.59
N VAL A 449 8.74 -26.39 22.34
CA VAL A 449 8.42 -27.76 22.82
C VAL A 449 8.25 -27.87 24.33
N GLU A 450 9.04 -27.11 25.09
CA GLU A 450 9.02 -27.11 26.56
C GLU A 450 7.74 -26.49 27.17
N MET A 451 7.00 -25.68 26.40
CA MET A 451 5.88 -24.86 26.92
C MET A 451 4.49 -25.33 26.46
N HIS A 452 4.38 -26.48 25.80
CA HIS A 452 3.11 -26.92 25.22
C HIS A 452 2.02 -27.14 26.29
N ALA A 453 2.32 -27.87 27.36
CA ALA A 453 1.35 -28.16 28.42
C ALA A 453 0.81 -26.86 29.07
N TYR A 454 1.72 -25.94 29.38
CA TYR A 454 1.40 -24.62 29.90
C TYR A 454 0.48 -23.82 28.97
N THR A 455 0.83 -23.76 27.69
CA THR A 455 0.11 -22.96 26.69
C THR A 455 -1.30 -23.49 26.47
N VAL A 456 -1.45 -24.81 26.40
CA VAL A 456 -2.74 -25.47 26.16
C VAL A 456 -3.67 -25.31 27.35
N GLN A 457 -3.16 -25.45 28.58
CA GLN A 457 -3.93 -25.19 29.81
C GLN A 457 -4.48 -23.76 29.84
N ARG A 458 -3.66 -22.76 29.48
CA ARG A 458 -4.10 -21.36 29.44
C ARG A 458 -5.04 -21.05 28.29
N LEU A 459 -4.80 -21.62 27.11
CA LEU A 459 -5.73 -21.50 25.97
C LEU A 459 -7.09 -22.11 26.30
N TYR A 460 -7.10 -23.28 26.96
CA TYR A 460 -8.33 -23.93 27.40
C TYR A 460 -9.10 -23.06 28.40
N LYS A 461 -8.41 -22.49 29.40
CA LYS A 461 -9.03 -21.56 30.35
C LYS A 461 -9.60 -20.32 29.65
N ALA A 462 -8.85 -19.70 28.75
CA ALA A 462 -9.31 -18.51 28.02
C ALA A 462 -10.50 -18.83 27.07
N LEU A 463 -10.54 -20.04 26.53
CA LEU A 463 -11.63 -20.52 25.68
C LEU A 463 -12.94 -20.69 26.47
N LEU A 464 -12.85 -21.14 27.73
CA LEU A 464 -14.01 -21.24 28.63
C LEU A 464 -14.60 -19.87 29.00
N ASP A 465 -13.76 -18.83 29.07
CA ASP A 465 -14.18 -17.48 29.42
C ASP A 465 -14.96 -16.80 28.26
N ASP A 466 -14.46 -16.87 27.02
CA ASP A 466 -15.09 -16.21 25.87
C ASP A 466 -14.86 -16.94 24.53
N ILE A 467 -15.96 -17.38 23.92
CA ILE A 467 -16.00 -18.09 22.62
C ILE A 467 -16.16 -17.10 21.44
N SER A 468 -16.50 -15.83 21.70
CA SER A 468 -16.78 -14.87 20.63
C SER A 468 -15.53 -14.50 19.82
N GLN A 469 -14.35 -14.58 20.45
CA GLN A 469 -13.07 -14.16 19.89
C GLN A 469 -12.50 -15.21 18.93
N GLN A 470 -12.84 -15.08 17.65
CA GLN A 470 -12.52 -16.10 16.62
C GLN A 470 -11.03 -16.47 16.55
N PRO A 471 -10.07 -15.53 16.48
CA PRO A 471 -8.65 -15.89 16.40
C PRO A 471 -8.15 -16.70 17.60
N LEU A 472 -8.64 -16.37 18.80
CA LEU A 472 -8.33 -17.12 20.02
C LEU A 472 -8.85 -18.56 19.93
N VAL A 473 -10.10 -18.72 19.50
CA VAL A 473 -10.75 -20.05 19.36
C VAL A 473 -10.06 -20.90 18.30
N GLN A 474 -9.58 -20.31 17.20
CA GLN A 474 -8.83 -21.03 16.16
C GLN A 474 -7.52 -21.59 16.72
N VAL A 475 -6.73 -20.76 17.41
CA VAL A 475 -5.47 -21.17 18.05
C VAL A 475 -5.73 -22.23 19.12
N ALA A 476 -6.71 -22.00 19.99
CA ALA A 476 -7.07 -22.92 21.06
C ALA A 476 -7.52 -24.28 20.51
N SER A 477 -8.42 -24.31 19.51
CA SER A 477 -8.90 -25.54 18.90
C SER A 477 -7.75 -26.34 18.28
N TRP A 478 -6.85 -25.68 17.56
CA TRP A 478 -5.68 -26.34 16.98
C TRP A 478 -4.75 -26.92 18.06
N CYS A 479 -4.44 -26.15 19.11
CA CYS A 479 -3.59 -26.59 20.21
C CYS A 479 -4.19 -27.74 21.02
N ILE A 480 -5.50 -27.72 21.29
CA ILE A 480 -6.22 -28.83 21.95
C ILE A 480 -6.15 -30.10 21.08
N GLY A 481 -6.30 -29.95 19.76
CA GLY A 481 -6.16 -31.05 18.82
C GLY A 481 -4.76 -31.67 18.85
N GLU A 482 -3.70 -30.86 18.89
CA GLU A 482 -2.30 -31.35 18.84
C GLU A 482 -1.77 -31.88 20.16
N TYR A 483 -2.12 -31.22 21.27
CA TYR A 483 -1.54 -31.42 22.60
C TYR A 483 -2.60 -31.74 23.68
N GLY A 484 -3.76 -32.28 23.28
CA GLY A 484 -4.83 -32.65 24.21
C GLY A 484 -4.42 -33.72 25.24
N ASP A 485 -3.48 -34.58 24.89
CA ASP A 485 -2.84 -35.54 25.80
C ASP A 485 -2.13 -34.84 26.98
N LEU A 486 -1.41 -33.75 26.71
CA LEU A 486 -0.75 -32.92 27.72
C LEU A 486 -1.71 -32.09 28.56
N LEU A 487 -2.90 -31.79 28.02
CA LEU A 487 -3.96 -31.09 28.75
C LEU A 487 -4.56 -31.99 29.84
N VAL A 488 -4.89 -33.24 29.49
CA VAL A 488 -5.55 -34.21 30.39
C VAL A 488 -4.56 -34.85 31.37
N SER A 489 -3.29 -35.00 31.00
CA SER A 489 -2.28 -35.60 31.89
C SER A 489 -1.99 -34.78 33.15
N GLY A 490 -2.37 -33.49 33.18
CA GLY A 490 -2.21 -32.61 34.34
C GLY A 490 -0.76 -32.38 34.77
N GLN A 491 0.22 -32.69 33.90
CA GLN A 491 1.64 -32.50 34.17
C GLN A 491 2.10 -31.15 33.60
N CYS A 492 1.94 -30.09 34.39
CA CYS A 492 2.50 -28.77 34.09
C CYS A 492 3.60 -28.46 35.13
N GLU A 493 4.85 -28.35 34.69
CA GLU A 493 5.99 -28.09 35.58
C GLU A 493 6.05 -26.62 36.05
N GLU A 494 5.42 -25.69 35.33
CA GLU A 494 5.60 -24.24 35.59
C GLU A 494 4.44 -23.54 36.33
N GLU A 495 3.23 -24.10 36.34
CA GLU A 495 2.04 -23.50 36.99
C GLU A 495 1.11 -24.60 37.51
N GLU A 496 0.34 -24.33 38.57
CA GLU A 496 -0.59 -25.28 39.16
C GLU A 496 -1.55 -25.84 38.10
N PRO A 497 -1.49 -27.16 37.80
CA PRO A 497 -2.29 -27.75 36.75
C PRO A 497 -3.78 -27.73 37.11
N ILE A 498 -4.62 -27.33 36.16
CA ILE A 498 -6.07 -27.52 36.28
C ILE A 498 -6.36 -28.99 35.96
N GLN A 499 -7.16 -29.63 36.79
CA GLN A 499 -7.68 -30.97 36.47
C GLN A 499 -8.77 -30.82 35.42
N VAL A 500 -8.50 -31.35 34.22
CA VAL A 500 -9.41 -31.29 33.08
C VAL A 500 -9.79 -32.71 32.69
N SER A 501 -11.08 -33.00 32.58
CA SER A 501 -11.57 -34.31 32.12
C SER A 501 -11.67 -34.38 30.59
N GLU A 502 -11.54 -35.58 30.01
CA GLU A 502 -11.67 -35.78 28.55
C GLU A 502 -13.06 -35.32 28.04
N ASP A 503 -14.11 -35.51 28.85
CA ASP A 503 -15.48 -35.21 28.47
C ASP A 503 -15.76 -33.70 28.43
N GLU A 504 -15.21 -32.92 29.36
CA GLU A 504 -15.33 -31.46 29.36
C GLU A 504 -14.67 -30.84 28.13
N VAL A 505 -13.51 -31.36 27.71
CA VAL A 505 -12.84 -30.89 26.49
C VAL A 505 -13.71 -31.11 25.25
N LEU A 506 -14.38 -32.26 25.18
CA LEU A 506 -15.31 -32.57 24.09
C LEU A 506 -16.57 -31.70 24.16
N ASP A 507 -17.13 -31.43 25.34
CA ASP A 507 -18.27 -30.52 25.53
C ASP A 507 -17.97 -29.12 24.96
N VAL A 508 -16.76 -28.60 25.23
CA VAL A 508 -16.35 -27.28 24.73
C VAL A 508 -16.25 -27.28 23.20
N LEU A 509 -15.56 -28.25 22.60
CA LEU A 509 -15.41 -28.33 21.14
C LEU A 509 -16.75 -28.58 20.42
N GLU A 510 -17.64 -29.39 20.99
CA GLU A 510 -19.01 -29.55 20.50
C GLU A 510 -19.81 -28.24 20.60
N GLY A 511 -19.65 -27.50 21.70
CA GLY A 511 -20.19 -26.16 21.88
C GLY A 511 -19.74 -25.18 20.79
N LEU A 512 -18.46 -25.21 20.42
CA LEU A 512 -17.92 -24.39 19.31
C LEU A 512 -18.54 -24.75 17.97
N LEU A 513 -18.75 -26.04 17.71
CA LEU A 513 -19.33 -26.52 16.45
C LEU A 513 -20.78 -26.07 16.27
N VAL A 514 -21.58 -26.10 17.35
CA VAL A 514 -23.01 -25.72 17.35
C VAL A 514 -23.20 -24.21 17.45
N SER A 515 -22.29 -23.48 18.10
CA SER A 515 -22.41 -22.03 18.30
C SER A 515 -22.52 -21.26 16.99
N ASN A 516 -23.45 -20.29 16.94
CA ASN A 516 -23.62 -19.40 15.80
C ASN A 516 -22.49 -18.36 15.67
N LEU A 517 -21.75 -18.09 16.75
CA LEU A 517 -20.65 -17.13 16.75
C LEU A 517 -19.43 -17.66 15.98
N SER A 518 -19.32 -18.97 15.84
CA SER A 518 -18.21 -19.64 15.16
C SER A 518 -18.25 -19.43 13.66
N THR A 519 -17.14 -18.98 13.10
CA THR A 519 -16.88 -18.94 11.66
C THR A 519 -16.76 -20.35 11.08
N PRO A 520 -17.05 -20.58 9.79
CA PRO A 520 -16.86 -21.90 9.16
C PRO A 520 -15.42 -22.42 9.33
N VAL A 521 -14.42 -21.53 9.26
CA VAL A 521 -13.01 -21.86 9.50
C VAL A 521 -12.78 -22.37 10.93
N THR A 522 -13.33 -21.72 11.95
CA THR A 522 -13.23 -22.21 13.34
C THR A 522 -13.88 -23.58 13.51
N ARG A 523 -15.05 -23.81 12.92
CA ARG A 523 -15.70 -25.13 12.94
C ARG A 523 -14.82 -26.18 12.26
N GLY A 524 -14.12 -25.83 11.19
CA GLY A 524 -13.13 -26.68 10.55
C GLY A 524 -12.00 -27.05 11.51
N TYR A 525 -11.40 -26.05 12.19
CA TYR A 525 -10.37 -26.29 13.22
C TYR A 525 -10.87 -27.21 14.33
N SER A 526 -12.08 -26.96 14.87
CA SER A 526 -12.66 -27.79 15.93
C SER A 526 -12.95 -29.22 15.46
N LEU A 527 -13.46 -29.42 14.24
CA LEU A 527 -13.73 -30.76 13.70
C LEU A 527 -12.42 -31.55 13.48
N THR A 528 -11.37 -30.90 12.96
CA THR A 528 -10.05 -31.51 12.83
C THR A 528 -9.41 -31.78 14.20
N ALA A 529 -9.62 -30.92 15.19
CA ALA A 529 -9.18 -31.14 16.56
C ALA A 529 -9.84 -32.37 17.18
N ILE A 530 -11.17 -32.51 17.04
CA ILE A 530 -11.93 -33.69 17.48
C ILE A 530 -11.41 -34.97 16.81
N MET A 531 -11.09 -34.90 15.52
CA MET A 531 -10.51 -36.04 14.81
C MET A 531 -9.15 -36.42 15.40
N LYS A 532 -8.27 -35.44 15.65
CA LYS A 532 -6.96 -35.63 16.29
C LYS A 532 -7.05 -36.17 17.72
N LEU A 533 -8.08 -35.77 18.48
CA LEU A 533 -8.35 -36.30 19.82
C LEU A 533 -8.75 -37.78 19.80
N SER A 534 -9.28 -38.30 18.69
CA SER A 534 -9.63 -39.73 18.58
C SER A 534 -8.44 -40.70 18.66
N THR A 535 -7.22 -40.21 18.44
CA THR A 535 -5.98 -40.97 18.62
C THR A 535 -5.37 -40.73 20.01
N ARG A 536 -5.63 -39.56 20.61
CA ARG A 536 -5.02 -39.11 21.88
C ARG A 536 -5.83 -39.50 23.11
N PHE A 537 -7.16 -39.55 23.00
CA PHE A 537 -8.09 -39.83 24.09
C PHE A 537 -8.67 -41.24 24.03
N SER A 538 -9.16 -41.72 25.17
CA SER A 538 -9.81 -43.03 25.28
C SER A 538 -11.30 -42.99 24.90
N SER A 539 -11.96 -41.82 24.99
CA SER A 539 -13.40 -41.63 24.72
C SER A 539 -13.80 -41.60 23.23
N LEU A 540 -13.56 -42.72 22.52
CA LEU A 540 -13.73 -42.86 21.06
C LEU A 540 -15.18 -42.83 20.56
N ASN A 541 -16.11 -43.43 21.30
CA ASN A 541 -17.50 -43.63 20.85
C ASN A 541 -18.27 -42.31 20.72
N ARG A 542 -17.99 -41.36 21.62
CA ARG A 542 -18.60 -40.03 21.62
C ARG A 542 -18.14 -39.22 20.41
N ILE A 543 -16.82 -39.16 20.19
CA ILE A 543 -16.20 -38.49 19.04
C ILE A 543 -16.77 -39.01 17.71
N LYS A 544 -16.86 -40.33 17.56
CA LYS A 544 -17.43 -40.97 16.35
C LYS A 544 -18.87 -40.52 16.07
N LYS A 545 -19.69 -40.36 17.13
CA LYS A 545 -21.06 -39.86 17.00
C LYS A 545 -21.09 -38.42 16.47
N VAL A 546 -20.28 -37.53 17.03
CA VAL A 546 -20.20 -36.12 16.60
C VAL A 546 -19.82 -36.00 15.13
N VAL A 547 -18.76 -36.68 14.71
CA VAL A 547 -18.30 -36.67 13.30
C VAL A 547 -19.37 -37.22 12.36
N SER A 548 -20.11 -38.26 12.76
CA SER A 548 -21.15 -38.85 11.92
C SER A 548 -22.34 -37.90 11.66
N ILE A 549 -22.70 -37.05 12.63
CA ILE A 549 -23.79 -36.08 12.50
C ILE A 549 -23.37 -34.95 11.55
N TYR A 550 -22.12 -34.48 11.66
CA TYR A 550 -21.58 -33.40 10.83
C TYR A 550 -21.39 -33.76 9.35
N GLY A 551 -21.48 -35.04 8.97
CA GLY A 551 -21.48 -35.49 7.57
C GLY A 551 -22.69 -35.03 6.76
N SER A 552 -23.69 -34.41 7.39
CA SER A 552 -24.87 -33.80 6.76
C SER A 552 -24.90 -32.27 6.86
N SER A 553 -23.76 -31.65 7.16
CA SER A 553 -23.65 -30.18 7.24
C SER A 553 -23.83 -29.52 5.86
N ILE A 554 -24.30 -28.27 5.88
CA ILE A 554 -24.50 -27.45 4.67
C ILE A 554 -23.20 -26.88 4.09
N ASP A 555 -22.16 -26.80 4.91
CA ASP A 555 -20.86 -26.28 4.50
C ASP A 555 -20.07 -27.40 3.82
N VAL A 556 -19.69 -27.18 2.57
CA VAL A 556 -19.01 -28.17 1.72
C VAL A 556 -17.71 -28.65 2.39
N GLU A 557 -16.99 -27.75 3.04
CA GLU A 557 -15.70 -28.06 3.66
C GLU A 557 -15.87 -28.97 4.89
N LEU A 558 -16.80 -28.60 5.77
CA LEU A 558 -17.13 -29.38 6.97
C LEU A 558 -17.74 -30.73 6.62
N GLN A 559 -18.60 -30.77 5.60
CA GLN A 559 -19.22 -31.99 5.11
C GLN A 559 -18.15 -32.95 4.57
N GLN A 560 -17.24 -32.46 3.73
CA GLN A 560 -16.16 -33.25 3.17
C GLN A 560 -15.27 -33.83 4.29
N ARG A 561 -14.80 -32.99 5.22
CA ARG A 561 -14.01 -33.45 6.38
C ARG A 561 -14.74 -34.52 7.19
N ALA A 562 -16.00 -34.28 7.53
CA ALA A 562 -16.78 -35.20 8.35
C ALA A 562 -17.01 -36.56 7.66
N VAL A 563 -17.26 -36.57 6.35
CA VAL A 563 -17.44 -37.80 5.58
C VAL A 563 -16.13 -38.60 5.48
N GLU A 564 -15.01 -37.93 5.21
CA GLU A 564 -13.68 -38.56 5.19
C GLU A 564 -13.30 -39.14 6.56
N TYR A 565 -13.48 -38.36 7.63
CA TYR A 565 -13.22 -38.81 9.00
C TYR A 565 -14.14 -39.97 9.40
N ASN A 566 -15.42 -39.95 9.01
CA ASN A 566 -16.35 -41.06 9.26
C ASN A 566 -15.97 -42.33 8.49
N ALA A 567 -15.41 -42.21 7.28
CA ALA A 567 -14.89 -43.36 6.53
C ALA A 567 -13.70 -44.00 7.28
N LEU A 568 -12.81 -43.19 7.86
CA LEU A 568 -11.72 -43.67 8.71
C LEU A 568 -12.27 -44.41 9.95
N PHE A 569 -13.28 -43.85 10.64
CA PHE A 569 -13.92 -44.51 11.80
C PHE A 569 -14.75 -45.77 11.49
N LYS A 570 -15.13 -46.00 10.23
CA LYS A 570 -15.95 -47.16 9.83
C LYS A 570 -15.12 -48.30 9.23
N LYS A 571 -14.09 -47.97 8.45
CA LYS A 571 -13.34 -48.95 7.65
C LYS A 571 -11.87 -49.07 8.06
N TYR A 572 -11.26 -48.00 8.55
CA TYR A 572 -9.80 -47.89 8.69
C TYR A 572 -9.38 -47.39 10.08
N ASP A 573 -10.00 -47.93 11.13
CA ASP A 573 -9.72 -47.50 12.51
C ASP A 573 -8.25 -47.65 12.90
N HIS A 574 -7.58 -48.69 12.40
CA HIS A 574 -6.16 -48.95 12.65
C HIS A 574 -5.22 -47.96 11.94
N MET A 575 -5.67 -47.25 10.91
CA MET A 575 -4.84 -46.27 10.19
C MET A 575 -4.81 -44.90 10.88
N ARG A 576 -5.80 -44.60 11.74
CA ARG A 576 -5.94 -43.29 12.41
C ARG A 576 -4.70 -42.86 13.19
N PRO A 577 -4.03 -43.72 13.99
CA PRO A 577 -2.82 -43.31 14.69
C PRO A 577 -1.68 -42.94 13.75
N ALA A 578 -1.49 -43.69 12.66
CA ALA A 578 -0.39 -43.44 11.71
C ALA A 578 -0.54 -42.12 10.92
N LEU A 579 -1.78 -41.69 10.65
CA LEU A 579 -2.05 -40.48 9.87
C LEU A 579 -2.29 -39.22 10.73
N LEU A 580 -2.64 -39.38 12.01
CA LEU A 580 -2.90 -38.27 12.95
C LEU A 580 -1.75 -38.03 13.95
N GLU A 581 -0.54 -38.46 13.57
CA GLU A 581 0.69 -38.11 14.28
C GLU A 581 0.89 -36.58 14.31
N ARG A 582 1.69 -36.09 15.25
CA ARG A 582 1.94 -34.65 15.39
C ARG A 582 2.54 -34.08 14.10
N MET A 583 2.04 -32.92 13.68
CA MET A 583 2.51 -32.27 12.47
C MET A 583 4.00 -31.89 12.58
N PRO A 584 4.79 -32.03 11.50
CA PRO A 584 6.19 -31.59 11.48
C PRO A 584 6.33 -30.10 11.78
N ILE A 585 7.42 -29.75 12.46
CA ILE A 585 7.77 -28.37 12.79
C ILE A 585 8.18 -27.63 11.50
N MET A 586 7.54 -26.50 11.21
CA MET A 586 7.87 -25.67 10.05
C MET A 586 9.06 -24.75 10.36
N GLU A 587 10.13 -24.83 9.56
CA GLU A 587 11.24 -23.88 9.68
C GLU A 587 10.79 -22.47 9.30
N LYS A 588 11.16 -21.49 10.14
CA LYS A 588 10.88 -20.08 9.88
C LYS A 588 11.75 -19.65 8.69
N THR A 589 11.14 -19.39 7.53
CA THR A 589 11.83 -18.63 6.46
C THR A 589 12.04 -17.22 6.98
N ILE A 590 13.18 -17.00 7.64
CA ILE A 590 13.67 -15.66 7.93
C ILE A 590 13.98 -15.04 6.57
N PHE A 591 13.15 -14.11 6.11
CA PHE A 591 13.58 -13.15 5.11
C PHE A 591 14.68 -12.30 5.74
N SER A 592 15.92 -12.79 5.69
CA SER A 592 17.11 -11.99 5.94
C SER A 592 17.36 -11.12 4.71
N GLY A 593 16.53 -10.10 4.56
CA GLY A 593 16.80 -8.95 3.72
C GLY A 593 16.95 -7.74 4.63
N ASP A 594 18.18 -7.28 4.84
CA ASP A 594 18.45 -5.89 5.24
C ASP A 594 18.00 -4.97 4.09
N GLY A 595 16.69 -4.84 3.96
CA GLY A 595 16.00 -4.18 2.87
C GLY A 595 14.70 -3.58 3.36
N ILE A 596 14.81 -2.43 4.04
CA ILE A 596 13.82 -1.36 4.05
C ILE A 596 12.40 -1.80 4.46
N PHE A 597 12.13 -1.82 5.77
CA PHE A 597 10.75 -1.66 6.27
C PHE A 597 10.32 -0.20 6.06
N THR A 598 9.91 0.11 4.84
CA THR A 598 8.99 1.22 4.61
C THR A 598 7.65 0.75 5.15
N VAL A 599 7.12 1.45 6.14
CA VAL A 599 5.70 1.40 6.49
C VAL A 599 4.94 1.85 5.24
N CYS A 600 4.57 0.89 4.40
CA CYS A 600 3.78 1.14 3.22
C CYS A 600 2.33 1.22 3.68
N LEU A 601 1.90 2.45 3.96
CA LEU A 601 0.50 2.84 4.06
C LEU A 601 -0.18 2.49 2.72
N TRP A 602 -0.98 1.43 2.67
CA TRP A 602 -1.71 1.11 1.45
C TRP A 602 -3.01 1.89 1.42
N SER A 603 -3.05 2.84 0.49
CA SER A 603 -4.23 3.52 0.00
C SER A 603 -5.24 2.50 -0.53
N VAL A 604 -6.49 2.62 -0.08
CA VAL A 604 -7.66 1.96 -0.64
C VAL A 604 -7.75 2.26 -2.13
N PHE A 605 -7.67 1.22 -2.98
CA PHE A 605 -8.16 1.28 -4.36
C PHE A 605 -9.56 0.66 -4.42
N PRO A 606 -10.49 1.24 -5.19
CA PRO A 606 -11.88 0.79 -5.22
C PRO A 606 -12.02 -0.56 -5.92
N VAL A 607 -12.88 -1.41 -5.34
CA VAL A 607 -13.34 -2.69 -5.88
C VAL A 607 -14.05 -2.45 -7.22
N LEU A 608 -13.50 -2.97 -8.31
CA LEU A 608 -14.22 -3.11 -9.58
C LEU A 608 -15.06 -4.39 -9.50
N GLN A 609 -16.38 -4.21 -9.54
CA GLN A 609 -17.40 -5.26 -9.51
C GLN A 609 -17.29 -6.18 -10.73
N ALA A 610 -17.15 -7.48 -10.49
CA ALA A 610 -17.29 -8.53 -11.48
C ALA A 610 -18.74 -9.05 -11.52
N ASN A 611 -19.72 -8.16 -11.78
CA ASN A 611 -21.15 -8.51 -11.80
C ASN A 611 -21.85 -8.36 -13.17
N ASP A 612 -21.14 -8.03 -14.25
CA ASP A 612 -21.77 -7.72 -15.55
C ASP A 612 -21.82 -8.89 -16.57
N LEU A 613 -21.59 -10.14 -16.14
CA LEU A 613 -21.53 -11.29 -17.07
C LEU A 613 -22.56 -12.39 -16.82
N LEU A 614 -23.44 -12.24 -15.83
CA LEU A 614 -24.42 -13.26 -15.43
C LEU A 614 -25.85 -13.03 -15.97
N ASP A 615 -26.07 -12.03 -16.82
CA ASP A 615 -27.41 -11.65 -17.30
C ASP A 615 -27.66 -11.93 -18.79
N LEU A 616 -26.80 -12.73 -19.45
CA LEU A 616 -26.88 -12.94 -20.92
C LEU A 616 -27.16 -14.37 -21.40
N LEU A 617 -27.32 -15.36 -20.51
CA LEU A 617 -27.52 -16.76 -20.91
C LEU A 617 -28.62 -17.43 -20.09
N GLY A 618 -29.88 -17.20 -20.49
CA GLY A 618 -31.02 -18.01 -20.06
C GLY A 618 -31.21 -19.25 -20.93
N GLY A 619 -31.63 -20.36 -20.31
CA GLY A 619 -32.53 -21.34 -20.94
C GLY A 619 -31.99 -22.74 -21.25
N ASN A 620 -32.27 -23.68 -20.32
CA ASN A 620 -32.83 -25.04 -20.46
C ASN A 620 -32.14 -26.22 -21.22
N ASP A 621 -32.35 -27.39 -20.60
CA ASP A 621 -32.46 -28.78 -21.12
C ASP A 621 -31.24 -29.76 -21.14
N VAL A 622 -31.01 -30.41 -19.98
CA VAL A 622 -31.33 -31.83 -19.63
C VAL A 622 -30.80 -33.02 -20.53
N VAL A 623 -29.97 -33.88 -19.88
CA VAL A 623 -29.70 -35.36 -19.99
C VAL A 623 -28.33 -35.87 -20.56
N PRO A 624 -27.69 -36.90 -19.94
CA PRO A 624 -26.29 -37.30 -20.12
C PRO A 624 -26.08 -38.67 -20.82
N ILE A 625 -24.85 -39.08 -21.16
CA ILE A 625 -24.45 -40.49 -21.34
C ILE A 625 -22.95 -40.72 -21.04
N ILE A 626 -22.68 -41.86 -20.40
CA ILE A 626 -21.43 -42.46 -19.88
C ILE A 626 -20.80 -43.36 -20.97
N GLN A 627 -19.45 -43.53 -21.02
CA GLN A 627 -18.75 -44.84 -20.93
C GLN A 627 -17.23 -44.81 -21.22
N THR A 628 -16.55 -45.61 -20.39
CA THR A 628 -15.13 -46.00 -20.26
C THR A 628 -14.62 -46.95 -21.35
N THR A 629 -13.31 -46.95 -21.66
CA THR A 629 -12.47 -48.17 -21.80
C THR A 629 -10.97 -47.87 -21.98
N VAL A 630 -10.11 -48.69 -21.35
CA VAL A 630 -8.64 -48.78 -21.48
C VAL A 630 -8.29 -49.95 -22.42
N PRO A 631 -7.16 -49.92 -23.17
CA PRO A 631 -6.26 -51.10 -23.12
C PRO A 631 -4.72 -50.84 -23.31
N THR A 632 -3.95 -51.44 -22.39
CA THR A 632 -2.73 -52.31 -22.53
C THR A 632 -1.50 -52.03 -23.43
N LYS A 633 -0.32 -52.19 -22.79
CA LYS A 633 1.10 -52.37 -23.26
C LYS A 633 1.34 -53.63 -24.15
N PRO A 634 2.46 -53.72 -24.93
CA PRO A 634 3.75 -54.36 -24.50
C PRO A 634 5.03 -53.66 -25.09
N ALA A 635 6.20 -53.48 -24.44
CA ALA A 635 7.25 -54.36 -23.86
C ALA A 635 8.52 -54.51 -24.77
N SER A 636 9.72 -54.23 -24.20
CA SER A 636 11.08 -54.79 -24.47
C SER A 636 12.18 -53.70 -24.40
N ALA A 637 13.40 -53.85 -23.86
CA ALA A 637 14.02 -54.67 -22.79
C ALA A 637 15.48 -54.14 -22.60
N GLY A 638 15.98 -54.09 -21.36
CA GLY A 638 17.39 -54.34 -21.01
C GLY A 638 18.36 -53.16 -20.83
N GLY A 639 18.84 -52.95 -19.58
CA GLY A 639 20.14 -52.30 -19.31
C GLY A 639 20.29 -51.49 -18.02
N GLU A 640 19.94 -52.01 -16.85
CA GLU A 640 20.41 -51.47 -15.55
C GLU A 640 21.85 -51.93 -15.30
N LEU A 641 22.77 -51.04 -14.84
CA LEU A 641 23.78 -51.26 -13.76
C LEU A 641 24.93 -50.21 -13.68
N LEU A 642 24.71 -48.90 -13.92
CA LEU A 642 25.80 -47.90 -13.84
C LEU A 642 25.46 -46.62 -13.06
N ASP A 643 24.47 -46.70 -12.17
CA ASP A 643 23.95 -45.57 -11.38
C ASP A 643 24.29 -45.69 -9.88
N LEU A 644 25.58 -45.66 -9.50
CA LEU A 644 25.91 -45.65 -8.06
C LEU A 644 27.21 -44.94 -7.61
N LEU A 645 27.94 -44.16 -8.42
CA LEU A 645 29.05 -43.36 -7.87
C LEU A 645 29.23 -42.02 -8.62
N GLY A 646 28.48 -41.03 -8.13
CA GLY A 646 28.64 -39.57 -8.19
C GLY A 646 29.51 -38.90 -9.26
N ASP A 647 28.89 -37.97 -9.99
CA ASP A 647 29.51 -36.67 -10.25
C ASP A 647 28.46 -35.53 -10.29
N LEU A 648 28.81 -34.42 -9.65
CA LEU A 648 27.97 -33.24 -9.44
C LEU A 648 27.89 -32.41 -10.73
N SER A 649 26.75 -32.40 -11.41
CA SER A 649 26.47 -31.40 -12.47
C SER A 649 25.00 -30.97 -12.50
N LEU A 650 24.82 -29.70 -12.87
CA LEU A 650 23.64 -28.85 -12.73
C LEU A 650 22.34 -29.51 -13.23
N THR A 651 21.29 -29.45 -12.40
CA THR A 651 19.93 -29.94 -12.71
C THR A 651 19.36 -29.25 -13.95
N VAL A 652 19.37 -29.95 -15.10
CA VAL A 652 18.59 -29.59 -16.29
C VAL A 652 17.15 -30.04 -16.06
N ILE A 653 16.19 -29.13 -16.20
CA ILE A 653 14.75 -29.45 -16.10
C ILE A 653 14.33 -30.09 -17.44
N PRO A 654 13.75 -31.30 -17.46
CA PRO A 654 13.32 -31.94 -18.70
C PRO A 654 12.18 -31.17 -19.37
N PRO A 655 12.11 -31.16 -20.71
CA PRO A 655 11.01 -30.51 -21.43
C PRO A 655 9.67 -31.20 -21.17
N MET A 656 8.58 -30.42 -21.18
CA MET A 656 7.23 -30.91 -20.88
C MET A 656 6.27 -30.63 -22.03
N THR A 657 5.59 -31.67 -22.53
CA THR A 657 4.46 -31.52 -23.45
C THR A 657 3.20 -31.17 -22.66
N ALA A 658 2.70 -29.95 -22.80
CA ALA A 658 1.53 -29.48 -22.06
C ALA A 658 0.20 -29.74 -22.79
N TYR A 659 0.25 -29.85 -24.12
CA TYR A 659 -0.94 -30.13 -24.93
C TYR A 659 -0.57 -30.95 -26.17
N ASN A 660 -1.32 -32.01 -26.43
CA ASN A 660 -1.19 -32.81 -27.65
C ASN A 660 -2.58 -33.37 -28.02
N LYS A 661 -3.36 -32.60 -28.78
CA LYS A 661 -4.65 -33.01 -29.34
C LYS A 661 -4.91 -32.31 -30.68
N ASN A 662 -5.63 -32.99 -31.58
CA ASN A 662 -6.12 -32.46 -32.86
C ASN A 662 -5.05 -31.79 -33.75
N GLY A 663 -3.84 -32.36 -33.81
CA GLY A 663 -2.77 -31.84 -34.66
C GLY A 663 -2.04 -30.61 -34.10
N LEU A 664 -2.40 -30.12 -32.91
CA LEU A 664 -1.66 -29.09 -32.18
C LEU A 664 -0.84 -29.72 -31.06
N ILE A 665 0.47 -29.51 -31.09
CA ILE A 665 1.40 -29.94 -30.04
C ILE A 665 2.03 -28.69 -29.43
N ILE A 666 1.96 -28.57 -28.10
CA ILE A 666 2.58 -27.47 -27.34
C ILE A 666 3.56 -28.06 -26.31
N GLU A 667 4.82 -27.69 -26.45
CA GLU A 667 5.95 -28.11 -25.62
C GLU A 667 6.57 -26.92 -24.91
N PHE A 668 6.95 -27.12 -23.65
CA PHE A 668 7.63 -26.15 -22.81
C PHE A 668 9.05 -26.62 -22.53
N THR A 669 10.03 -25.76 -22.83
CA THR A 669 11.44 -25.96 -22.48
C THR A 669 11.84 -24.92 -21.43
N PHE A 670 12.69 -25.33 -20.50
CA PHE A 670 13.05 -24.52 -19.33
C PHE A 670 14.57 -24.34 -19.29
N GLU A 671 15.03 -23.10 -19.45
CA GLU A 671 16.45 -22.75 -19.40
C GLU A 671 16.69 -21.72 -18.29
N ARG A 672 17.75 -21.87 -17.48
CA ARG A 672 18.18 -20.81 -16.57
C ARG A 672 19.11 -19.86 -17.32
N SER A 673 18.85 -18.55 -17.27
CA SER A 673 19.67 -17.57 -18.00
C SER A 673 21.05 -17.40 -17.34
N ASN A 674 22.14 -17.46 -18.11
CA ASN A 674 23.48 -17.02 -17.68
C ASN A 674 23.61 -15.54 -18.10
N PRO A 675 23.68 -14.55 -17.19
CA PRO A 675 24.47 -14.56 -15.94
C PRO A 675 23.66 -14.48 -14.62
N ASN A 676 22.33 -14.57 -14.66
CA ASN A 676 21.46 -14.46 -13.48
C ASN A 676 20.70 -15.78 -13.20
N PRO A 677 21.14 -16.62 -12.23
CA PRO A 677 20.51 -17.90 -11.92
C PRO A 677 19.09 -17.81 -11.32
N ASN A 678 18.62 -16.59 -11.03
CA ASN A 678 17.28 -16.29 -10.54
C ASN A 678 16.24 -16.10 -11.67
N ILE A 679 16.67 -16.11 -12.93
CA ILE A 679 15.79 -15.95 -14.09
C ILE A 679 15.71 -17.29 -14.83
N ALA A 680 14.52 -17.89 -14.83
CA ALA A 680 14.18 -19.04 -15.65
C ALA A 680 13.45 -18.55 -16.91
N VAL A 681 14.02 -18.82 -18.07
CA VAL A 681 13.41 -18.60 -19.39
C VAL A 681 12.60 -19.85 -19.72
N ILE A 682 11.32 -19.66 -19.98
CA ILE A 682 10.41 -20.71 -20.41
C ILE A 682 10.10 -20.46 -21.88
N THR A 683 10.52 -21.36 -22.76
CA THR A 683 10.27 -21.25 -24.19
C THR A 683 9.14 -22.21 -24.57
N ILE A 684 8.14 -21.68 -25.29
CA ILE A 684 6.98 -22.45 -25.76
C ILE A 684 7.21 -22.78 -27.23
N HIS A 685 7.18 -24.06 -27.58
CA HIS A 685 7.17 -24.55 -28.95
C HIS A 685 5.76 -25.07 -29.26
N ALA A 686 5.03 -24.33 -30.10
CA ALA A 686 3.73 -24.78 -30.62
C ALA A 686 3.91 -25.22 -32.08
N THR A 687 3.51 -26.45 -32.39
CA THR A 687 3.48 -26.97 -33.77
C THR A 687 2.04 -27.29 -34.14
N ASN A 688 1.56 -26.65 -35.21
CA ASN A 688 0.24 -26.89 -35.80
C ASN A 688 0.40 -27.72 -37.08
N SER A 689 -0.23 -28.89 -37.12
CA SER A 689 -0.26 -29.80 -38.28
C SER A 689 -1.64 -29.86 -38.95
N THR A 690 -2.53 -28.91 -38.66
CA THR A 690 -3.85 -28.77 -39.30
C THR A 690 -3.80 -27.90 -40.56
N GLU A 691 -4.77 -28.06 -41.47
CA GLU A 691 -4.87 -27.30 -42.73
C GLU A 691 -5.36 -25.85 -42.56
N ALA A 692 -5.74 -25.43 -41.34
CA ALA A 692 -6.29 -24.10 -41.05
C ALA A 692 -5.34 -23.25 -40.20
N ASP A 693 -5.20 -21.98 -40.56
CA ASP A 693 -4.41 -20.99 -39.81
C ASP A 693 -5.13 -20.59 -38.51
N MET A 694 -4.43 -20.68 -37.36
CA MET A 694 -4.93 -20.22 -36.07
C MET A 694 -4.37 -18.82 -35.76
N THR A 695 -5.24 -17.81 -35.66
CA THR A 695 -4.83 -16.39 -35.55
C THR A 695 -4.93 -15.79 -34.15
N GLU A 696 -5.64 -16.43 -33.21
CA GLU A 696 -5.85 -15.90 -31.85
C GLU A 696 -5.43 -16.92 -30.78
N PHE A 697 -4.25 -16.72 -30.19
CA PHE A 697 -3.73 -17.54 -29.10
C PHE A 697 -3.70 -16.73 -27.80
N VAL A 698 -4.57 -17.06 -26.84
CA VAL A 698 -4.61 -16.40 -25.52
C VAL A 698 -4.04 -17.33 -24.47
N PHE A 699 -2.86 -16.98 -23.95
CA PHE A 699 -2.20 -17.70 -22.86
C PHE A 699 -2.48 -17.02 -21.52
N GLN A 700 -3.16 -17.71 -20.61
CA GLN A 700 -3.36 -17.25 -19.23
C GLN A 700 -2.57 -18.13 -18.27
N ALA A 701 -1.57 -17.56 -17.60
CA ALA A 701 -0.81 -18.21 -16.54
C ALA A 701 -1.15 -17.58 -15.19
N ALA A 702 -1.50 -18.41 -14.21
CA ALA A 702 -1.66 -18.00 -12.82
C ALA A 702 -0.38 -18.38 -12.05
N VAL A 703 0.37 -17.37 -11.59
CA VAL A 703 1.57 -17.57 -10.77
C VAL A 703 1.26 -17.14 -9.33
N PRO A 704 1.27 -18.04 -8.34
CA PRO A 704 1.13 -17.66 -6.94
C PRO A 704 2.33 -16.81 -6.48
N LYS A 705 2.09 -15.84 -5.60
CA LYS A 705 3.12 -14.89 -5.10
C LYS A 705 4.28 -15.52 -4.31
N VAL A 706 4.27 -16.83 -4.05
CA VAL A 706 5.35 -17.55 -3.34
C VAL A 706 5.52 -18.93 -3.97
N CYS A 707 6.71 -19.25 -4.49
CA CYS A 707 7.08 -20.59 -4.96
C CYS A 707 8.42 -21.00 -4.38
N SER A 708 8.43 -22.00 -3.50
CA SER A 708 9.61 -22.75 -3.09
C SER A 708 9.58 -24.12 -3.76
N PHE A 709 10.65 -24.48 -4.48
CA PHE A 709 10.91 -25.87 -4.88
C PHE A 709 11.46 -26.63 -3.67
N PRO A 710 11.03 -27.88 -3.40
CA PRO A 710 11.42 -28.99 -4.25
C PRO A 710 10.33 -30.06 -4.55
N SER A 711 10.39 -30.55 -5.78
CA SER A 711 10.01 -31.88 -6.30
C SER A 711 8.61 -32.51 -6.13
N CYS A 712 7.67 -32.03 -5.31
CA CYS A 712 6.38 -32.73 -5.12
C CYS A 712 5.09 -31.95 -5.47
N ILE A 713 5.18 -30.75 -6.07
CA ILE A 713 4.01 -29.87 -6.31
C ILE A 713 3.58 -29.80 -7.78
N LEU A 714 4.18 -30.58 -8.68
CA LEU A 714 3.83 -30.50 -10.12
C LEU A 714 2.47 -31.15 -10.49
N ILE A 715 1.84 -31.92 -9.59
CA ILE A 715 0.60 -32.65 -9.88
C ILE A 715 -0.67 -31.78 -9.73
N ASN A 716 -0.61 -30.64 -9.05
CA ASN A 716 -1.78 -29.77 -8.81
C ASN A 716 -1.83 -28.48 -9.66
N LEU A 717 -0.92 -28.29 -10.61
CA LEU A 717 -0.75 -27.00 -11.31
C LEU A 717 -1.50 -26.86 -12.64
N LEU A 718 -2.38 -27.79 -13.02
CA LEU A 718 -3.15 -27.69 -14.28
C LEU A 718 -4.63 -28.03 -14.07
N PHE A 719 -5.39 -27.11 -13.49
CA PHE A 719 -6.81 -26.99 -13.83
C PHE A 719 -6.91 -26.20 -15.14
N MET A 720 -6.91 -26.91 -16.26
CA MET A 720 -7.17 -26.33 -17.58
C MET A 720 -8.62 -26.59 -17.96
N SER A 721 -9.47 -25.57 -17.87
CA SER A 721 -10.78 -25.56 -18.53
C SER A 721 -10.60 -25.03 -19.94
N TRP A 722 -10.87 -25.87 -20.95
CA TRP A 722 -10.89 -25.47 -22.36
C TRP A 722 -12.35 -25.37 -22.81
N CYS A 723 -12.85 -24.15 -23.02
CA CYS A 723 -14.03 -23.95 -23.86
C CYS A 723 -13.57 -23.92 -25.32
N ILE A 724 -13.81 -24.99 -26.05
CA ILE A 724 -13.76 -24.99 -27.51
C ILE A 724 -15.13 -24.50 -27.96
N GLY A 725 -15.22 -23.24 -28.38
CA GLY A 725 -16.32 -22.78 -29.22
C GLY A 725 -16.11 -23.37 -30.61
N THR A 726 -17.06 -24.18 -31.08
CA THR A 726 -17.24 -24.45 -32.51
C THR A 726 -17.79 -23.24 -33.23
#